data_AF-A0A1I4RJB7-F1
#
_entry.id   AF-A0A1I4RJB7-F1
#
_cell.length_a   1.000
_cell.length_b   1.000
_cell.length_c   1.000
_cell.angle_alpha   90.00
_cell.angle_beta   90.00
_cell.angle_gamma   90.00
#
_symmetry.space_group_name_H-M   'P 1'
#
loop_
_entity.id
_entity.type
_entity.pdbx_description
1 polymer ?
#
loop_
_entity_poly.entity_id
_entity_poly.type
_entity_poly.pdbx_seq_one_letter_code
_entity_poly.pdbx_strand_id
1 'polypeptide(L)'
;MAPEKPKSPLLISQSDQKEVSAKDNVVSASSKTPAPSGVSQTKLMEADESENQQNTQEEIDPKTLVVPTAPPNQQLPPHPSEESMEHDEGEIAITNAEFVAAIFKATPEGAYAAVCSKPGDPTQGGWLAKRVDSAVAQLAAYHNNYFNCSSFYLGEDESFKARKERFAAYQCVVLDDVGTKVSLKRIENFKVSWKLETSPGNYQVGIILAKPITEGAEAESLLKALIGAGLCDPGASGPLTRWVRLPVGINGKPKYIDAAGKPSHCRLVKWQPDKRYTTEEIIEGLRLKSASSISLKKVATPANGEADGVLIPRAAENPVVSALIEHGRYKKPLGPGKHDITCPWVHEHTDGLDDGAAYIEPNERSPLGVFRCHHSHGDQYRIRQLLESLGITELEARHKPSVRVIAGELSRVIDAAEKVLADQGHYFQSGGLVVSIAIDPATRDPSIVPVSAGALTKELSIAANWEKYDGRVKDWVRCDPPTQHITILYHAGSYRYLPPLAGIVRQPYFRESDGELVLQPGYDAISQCFGVFDPNDYILPEPTLEAAKKALAQLEELLKEFHLVSNADKSAAIAAMITAVVRITLAYAPGFHNQAPIFGSGKTYLCELIGVFAGPAANIKVSYPTTSEEATKVILSLLLNNPAVIEFDDMDTDWIPHGIIKRMLTTDKITDRILGVSKTATVSTRTLFLGSGNNVGPVRDLLRRVLTIHLDPRCSTPATLSYSSHPVEKVRKNRGRYVSAVLSIIQAWRKAGSPRADVPSIATYSGAWLDYCRHPLIWLGYPDPATALIEQITHDPDADVLRELLLEWNHSFGSRPTTVRKVIEHIYDDNKGRNLKQALYELPVVDPKGNINRSKLGWFLKKNANRIIAGYEFQKCEADGRLAWRVVYVPSPGSPAPVKRRKDRYEEEDELLGSDRVSGAKSGENPEPDDGY
;
A
#
# COMPACT_ATOMS: atom_id res chain seq x y z
N MET A 1 -59.32 62.43 8.80
CA MET A 1 -58.06 63.05 9.27
C MET A 1 -56.90 62.17 8.83
N ALA A 2 -55.75 62.78 8.57
CA ALA A 2 -54.43 62.18 8.29
C ALA A 2 -53.41 62.87 9.26
N PRO A 3 -52.06 62.73 9.19
CA PRO A 3 -51.17 62.09 8.21
C PRO A 3 -50.47 60.84 8.85
N GLU A 4 -49.24 60.37 8.60
CA GLU A 4 -48.09 60.83 7.78
C GLU A 4 -47.23 59.63 7.28
N LYS A 5 -45.97 59.89 6.92
CA LYS A 5 -44.93 59.05 6.30
C LYS A 5 -43.58 59.52 6.92
N PRO A 6 -42.40 59.60 6.25
CA PRO A 6 -41.82 58.98 5.03
C PRO A 6 -40.48 58.26 5.36
N LYS A 7 -39.57 57.81 4.44
CA LYS A 7 -39.25 58.10 3.03
C LYS A 7 -38.68 56.86 2.29
N SER A 8 -38.69 56.90 0.96
CA SER A 8 -37.71 56.25 0.06
C SER A 8 -36.90 57.34 -0.67
N PRO A 9 -35.78 57.04 -1.36
CA PRO A 9 -35.83 56.95 -2.83
C PRO A 9 -34.78 56.01 -3.50
N LEU A 10 -34.73 56.02 -4.84
CA LEU A 10 -33.83 55.23 -5.73
C LEU A 10 -32.58 56.01 -6.17
N LEU A 11 -31.65 55.32 -6.86
CA LEU A 11 -30.95 55.66 -8.14
C LEU A 11 -29.95 54.50 -8.44
N ILE A 12 -30.06 53.72 -9.52
CA ILE A 12 -29.68 53.98 -10.93
C ILE A 12 -28.19 54.35 -11.14
N SER A 13 -27.45 53.47 -11.81
CA SER A 13 -26.42 53.83 -12.79
C SER A 13 -26.29 52.74 -13.87
N GLN A 14 -25.98 53.16 -15.10
CA GLN A 14 -25.53 52.30 -16.21
C GLN A 14 -24.04 52.58 -16.45
N SER A 15 -23.27 51.61 -16.95
CA SER A 15 -22.09 51.90 -17.77
C SER A 15 -21.75 50.70 -18.65
N ASP A 16 -21.48 50.97 -19.93
CA ASP A 16 -20.96 50.00 -20.89
C ASP A 16 -19.53 49.56 -20.54
N GLN A 17 -19.15 48.34 -20.95
CA GLN A 17 -17.84 48.14 -21.56
C GLN A 17 -17.98 47.33 -22.85
N LYS A 18 -17.15 47.68 -23.84
CA LYS A 18 -17.31 47.30 -25.24
C LYS A 18 -16.53 46.05 -25.60
N GLU A 19 -16.93 45.43 -26.71
CA GLU A 19 -16.04 44.60 -27.51
C GLU A 19 -14.73 45.32 -27.85
N VAL A 20 -13.61 44.61 -27.80
CA VAL A 20 -12.46 44.86 -28.67
C VAL A 20 -12.00 43.51 -29.21
N SER A 21 -12.22 43.29 -30.50
CA SER A 21 -11.56 42.20 -31.22
C SER A 21 -10.20 42.68 -31.74
N ALA A 22 -9.19 41.82 -31.67
CA ALA A 22 -7.95 41.98 -32.42
C ALA A 22 -7.41 40.59 -32.79
N LYS A 23 -7.50 40.26 -34.08
CA LYS A 23 -6.70 39.20 -34.71
C LYS A 23 -5.45 39.81 -35.32
N ASP A 24 -4.49 38.93 -35.62
CA ASP A 24 -3.39 39.13 -36.56
C ASP A 24 -2.35 40.21 -36.12
N ASN A 25 -1.05 39.92 -36.14
CA ASN A 25 -0.38 39.70 -37.43
C ASN A 25 0.88 38.81 -37.38
N VAL A 26 1.31 38.41 -38.58
CA VAL A 26 2.50 37.61 -38.85
C VAL A 26 3.74 38.49 -38.98
N VAL A 27 4.88 38.05 -38.43
CA VAL A 27 6.23 38.41 -38.94
C VAL A 27 7.12 37.16 -38.95
N SER A 28 7.98 37.05 -39.97
CA SER A 28 8.80 35.87 -40.26
C SER A 28 10.30 36.09 -40.04
N ALA A 29 10.98 35.08 -39.51
CA ALA A 29 12.40 34.77 -39.76
C ALA A 29 12.63 33.29 -39.38
N SER A 30 13.03 32.35 -40.25
CA SER A 30 14.16 32.31 -41.21
C SER A 30 15.49 31.84 -40.60
N SER A 31 15.73 30.53 -40.72
CA SER A 31 16.90 29.93 -41.41
C SER A 31 17.76 28.89 -40.65
N LYS A 32 18.31 27.96 -41.44
CA LYS A 32 19.54 27.16 -41.23
C LYS A 32 19.53 26.02 -40.20
N THR A 33 19.23 24.84 -40.73
CA THR A 33 20.05 23.63 -40.52
C THR A 33 21.56 23.93 -40.68
N PRO A 34 22.44 23.15 -40.01
CA PRO A 34 23.15 22.13 -40.79
C PRO A 34 23.37 20.78 -40.08
N ALA A 35 23.51 19.76 -40.93
CA ALA A 35 24.29 18.54 -40.75
C ALA A 35 24.93 18.22 -42.14
N PRO A 36 25.85 17.25 -42.32
CA PRO A 36 26.40 16.29 -41.37
C PRO A 36 27.97 16.24 -41.42
N SER A 37 28.55 15.04 -41.25
CA SER A 37 29.98 14.64 -41.34
C SER A 37 30.83 14.78 -40.07
N GLY A 38 31.74 13.84 -39.75
CA GLY A 38 31.97 12.56 -40.44
C GLY A 38 32.97 11.59 -39.78
N VAL A 39 32.78 10.31 -40.11
CA VAL A 39 33.73 9.17 -40.21
C VAL A 39 35.08 9.23 -39.49
N SER A 40 35.36 8.21 -38.66
CA SER A 40 36.63 7.46 -38.72
C SER A 40 36.46 6.00 -38.29
N GLN A 41 37.25 5.09 -38.86
CA GLN A 41 37.31 3.66 -38.53
C GLN A 41 38.76 3.17 -38.46
N THR A 42 39.11 2.53 -37.33
CA THR A 42 40.28 1.64 -37.12
C THR A 42 40.00 0.90 -35.80
N LYS A 43 39.86 -0.43 -35.66
CA LYS A 43 40.25 -1.65 -36.40
C LYS A 43 41.67 -2.15 -36.09
N LEU A 44 41.75 -3.43 -35.67
CA LEU A 44 42.95 -4.23 -35.31
C LEU A 44 43.58 -3.83 -33.95
N MET A 45 44.22 -4.72 -33.18
CA MET A 45 44.63 -6.12 -33.42
C MET A 45 44.16 -7.07 -32.30
N GLU A 46 44.18 -8.38 -32.58
CA GLU A 46 44.22 -9.46 -31.58
C GLU A 46 45.67 -9.65 -31.08
N ALA A 47 45.83 -10.14 -29.86
CA ALA A 47 47.03 -10.87 -29.43
C ALA A 47 46.64 -11.84 -28.30
N ASP A 48 46.98 -13.10 -28.47
CA ASP A 48 47.00 -14.13 -27.43
C ASP A 48 48.31 -13.99 -26.63
N GLU A 49 48.34 -14.44 -25.38
CA GLU A 49 49.49 -15.19 -24.85
C GLU A 49 49.17 -15.79 -23.47
N SER A 50 49.67 -17.00 -23.24
CA SER A 50 49.45 -17.76 -22.02
C SER A 50 50.72 -18.48 -21.59
N GLU A 51 51.10 -18.36 -20.33
CA GLU A 51 52.07 -19.23 -19.65
C GLU A 51 51.97 -19.04 -18.11
N ASN A 52 52.47 -19.91 -17.24
CA ASN A 52 52.36 -21.37 -17.03
C ASN A 52 53.05 -21.71 -15.67
N GLN A 53 53.00 -22.97 -15.21
CA GLN A 53 53.82 -23.58 -14.14
C GLN A 53 53.41 -23.17 -12.70
N GLN A 54 53.03 -24.10 -11.81
CA GLN A 54 53.85 -25.10 -11.07
C GLN A 54 54.82 -24.42 -10.08
N ASN A 55 55.01 -24.82 -8.82
CA ASN A 55 54.84 -26.10 -8.09
C ASN A 55 54.52 -25.78 -6.59
N THR A 56 54.32 -26.68 -5.60
CA THR A 56 54.39 -28.15 -5.47
C THR A 56 53.41 -28.61 -4.36
N GLN A 57 53.08 -29.89 -4.27
CA GLN A 57 52.58 -30.53 -3.04
C GLN A 57 53.69 -31.38 -2.39
N GLU A 58 53.66 -31.53 -1.07
CA GLU A 58 54.32 -32.65 -0.35
C GLU A 58 53.34 -33.24 0.68
N GLU A 59 53.18 -34.56 0.65
CA GLU A 59 52.59 -35.39 1.71
C GLU A 59 53.74 -36.15 2.41
N ILE A 60 53.60 -36.56 3.69
CA ILE A 60 53.97 -37.91 4.21
C ILE A 60 53.17 -38.20 5.51
N ASP A 61 52.87 -39.50 5.67
CA ASP A 61 52.09 -40.25 6.68
C ASP A 61 52.59 -40.24 8.17
N PRO A 62 51.89 -40.90 9.15
CA PRO A 62 52.01 -40.62 10.60
C PRO A 62 52.44 -41.80 11.51
N LYS A 63 52.20 -41.66 12.85
CA LYS A 63 52.45 -42.58 14.01
C LYS A 63 53.88 -42.43 14.61
N THR A 64 54.20 -42.74 15.89
CA THR A 64 53.52 -43.53 16.96
C THR A 64 54.06 -43.18 18.38
N LEU A 65 53.37 -43.59 19.46
CA LEU A 65 53.87 -43.77 20.87
C LEU A 65 54.17 -42.45 21.68
N VAL A 66 54.10 -42.36 23.03
CA VAL A 66 53.61 -43.27 24.10
C VAL A 66 53.08 -42.48 25.33
N VAL A 67 52.37 -43.14 26.25
CA VAL A 67 51.77 -42.57 27.50
C VAL A 67 52.61 -42.88 28.75
N PRO A 68 52.61 -42.00 29.78
CA PRO A 68 52.56 -42.48 31.17
C PRO A 68 51.46 -41.80 32.02
N THR A 69 51.06 -42.47 33.12
CA THR A 69 49.92 -42.12 33.99
C THR A 69 50.33 -41.46 35.32
N ALA A 70 49.37 -40.84 36.00
CA ALA A 70 49.55 -40.15 37.30
C ALA A 70 49.60 -41.07 38.53
N PRO A 71 49.97 -40.53 39.70
CA PRO A 71 49.45 -40.96 41.01
C PRO A 71 48.79 -39.81 41.83
N PRO A 72 47.98 -40.09 42.90
CA PRO A 72 47.13 -39.09 43.55
C PRO A 72 47.23 -39.00 45.10
N ASN A 73 46.40 -38.09 45.69
CA ASN A 73 45.59 -38.26 46.93
C ASN A 73 45.97 -37.47 48.23
N GLN A 74 44.93 -37.28 49.08
CA GLN A 74 44.87 -36.82 50.50
C GLN A 74 45.27 -35.35 50.80
N GLN A 75 44.46 -34.47 51.43
CA GLN A 75 43.53 -34.48 52.60
C GLN A 75 44.19 -34.16 53.96
N LEU A 76 43.65 -33.15 54.68
CA LEU A 76 43.59 -32.95 56.16
C LEU A 76 42.56 -31.80 56.48
N PRO A 77 42.06 -31.61 57.72
CA PRO A 77 40.79 -30.90 58.01
C PRO A 77 40.91 -29.65 58.95
N PRO A 78 40.03 -29.31 59.94
CA PRO A 78 39.14 -28.14 59.86
C PRO A 78 39.32 -27.03 60.95
N HIS A 79 38.46 -25.99 60.87
CA HIS A 79 38.42 -24.74 61.68
C HIS A 79 38.33 -24.90 63.22
N PRO A 80 38.57 -23.81 63.98
CA PRO A 80 37.45 -22.98 64.49
C PRO A 80 37.68 -21.44 64.55
N SER A 81 36.57 -20.68 64.68
CA SER A 81 36.34 -19.38 65.41
C SER A 81 37.41 -18.26 65.48
N GLU A 82 37.11 -16.96 65.42
CA GLU A 82 35.87 -16.20 65.15
C GLU A 82 36.22 -14.70 64.84
N GLU A 83 35.27 -13.94 64.28
CA GLU A 83 35.23 -12.47 64.18
C GLU A 83 36.53 -11.65 63.95
N SER A 84 36.86 -11.31 62.69
CA SER A 84 36.68 -9.94 62.14
C SER A 84 37.48 -9.67 60.84
N MET A 85 36.90 -8.78 60.00
CA MET A 85 37.45 -8.17 58.77
C MET A 85 37.80 -9.09 57.56
N GLU A 86 37.18 -8.73 56.43
CA GLU A 86 37.60 -8.85 55.02
C GLU A 86 38.12 -10.20 54.42
N HIS A 87 37.56 -10.51 53.23
CA HIS A 87 38.04 -11.45 52.20
C HIS A 87 38.08 -12.97 52.49
N ASP A 88 37.01 -13.67 52.07
CA ASP A 88 37.14 -14.72 51.03
C ASP A 88 35.81 -14.93 50.27
N GLU A 89 35.86 -15.26 48.97
CA GLU A 89 34.73 -15.77 48.18
C GLU A 89 35.26 -16.89 47.25
N GLY A 90 34.90 -18.13 47.58
CA GLY A 90 35.47 -19.34 46.97
C GLY A 90 35.12 -19.56 45.48
N GLU A 91 35.94 -20.38 44.82
CA GLU A 91 35.87 -20.61 43.37
C GLU A 91 34.61 -21.40 42.95
N ILE A 92 33.73 -20.79 42.15
CA ILE A 92 32.46 -21.39 41.74
C ILE A 92 32.69 -22.44 40.63
N ALA A 93 32.79 -23.70 41.03
CA ALA A 93 32.89 -24.84 40.12
C ALA A 93 31.59 -25.06 39.33
N ILE A 94 31.62 -24.72 38.03
CA ILE A 94 30.57 -25.03 37.05
C ILE A 94 31.21 -25.31 35.68
N THR A 95 30.68 -26.29 34.93
CA THR A 95 31.14 -26.58 33.57
C THR A 95 30.59 -25.58 32.56
N ASN A 96 31.28 -25.46 31.42
CA ASN A 96 30.78 -24.69 30.28
C ASN A 96 29.42 -25.19 29.76
N ALA A 97 29.13 -26.49 29.91
CA ALA A 97 27.86 -27.09 29.49
C ALA A 97 26.69 -26.59 30.36
N GLU A 98 26.83 -26.72 31.68
CA GLU A 98 25.83 -26.28 32.66
C GLU A 98 25.62 -24.76 32.59
N PHE A 99 26.70 -23.99 32.47
CA PHE A 99 26.65 -22.53 32.37
C PHE A 99 25.82 -22.06 31.17
N VAL A 100 26.03 -22.65 29.98
CA VAL A 100 25.27 -22.28 28.78
C VAL A 100 23.84 -22.81 28.82
N ALA A 101 23.63 -24.05 29.29
CA ALA A 101 22.29 -24.62 29.44
C ALA A 101 21.42 -23.80 30.42
N ALA A 102 22.00 -23.28 31.50
CA ALA A 102 21.32 -22.44 32.47
C ALA A 102 20.91 -21.06 31.91
N ILE A 103 21.59 -20.57 30.87
CA ILE A 103 21.21 -19.35 30.13
C ILE A 103 20.12 -19.68 29.09
N PHE A 104 20.35 -20.65 28.22
CA PHE A 104 19.54 -20.94 27.02
C PHE A 104 18.26 -21.76 27.27
N LYS A 105 17.66 -21.65 28.47
CA LYS A 105 16.45 -22.40 28.92
C LYS A 105 15.22 -22.26 27.98
N ALA A 106 15.14 -21.21 27.16
CA ALA A 106 14.05 -20.97 26.21
C ALA A 106 14.62 -20.56 24.85
N THR A 107 14.93 -21.52 23.98
CA THR A 107 15.45 -21.25 22.63
C THR A 107 14.34 -21.49 21.59
N PRO A 108 14.20 -20.69 20.53
CA PRO A 108 13.22 -20.95 19.45
C PRO A 108 13.40 -22.34 18.84
N GLU A 109 12.29 -22.94 18.38
CA GLU A 109 12.31 -24.26 17.76
C GLU A 109 13.21 -24.26 16.49
N GLY A 110 14.05 -25.28 16.35
CA GLY A 110 15.04 -25.36 15.26
C GLY A 110 16.26 -24.43 15.38
N ALA A 111 16.36 -23.59 16.42
CA ALA A 111 17.53 -22.75 16.69
C ALA A 111 18.48 -23.37 17.74
N TYR A 112 19.77 -23.07 17.60
CA TYR A 112 20.83 -23.62 18.45
C TYR A 112 21.73 -22.53 19.03
N ALA A 113 22.18 -22.73 20.27
CA ALA A 113 23.20 -21.91 20.91
C ALA A 113 24.60 -22.19 20.31
N ALA A 114 25.46 -21.17 20.27
CA ALA A 114 26.78 -21.25 19.62
C ALA A 114 27.96 -21.11 20.59
N VAL A 115 29.02 -21.90 20.37
CA VAL A 115 30.31 -21.83 21.07
C VAL A 115 31.48 -21.73 20.09
N CYS A 116 32.59 -21.15 20.56
CA CYS A 116 33.86 -21.05 19.86
C CYS A 116 35.02 -21.32 20.83
N SER A 117 36.10 -21.92 20.36
CA SER A 117 37.28 -22.26 21.17
C SER A 117 38.55 -22.06 20.36
N LYS A 118 39.54 -21.34 20.91
CA LYS A 118 40.77 -20.96 20.22
C LYS A 118 42.01 -21.23 21.09
N PRO A 119 42.99 -22.03 20.64
CA PRO A 119 44.30 -22.14 21.31
C PRO A 119 45.09 -20.83 21.19
N GLY A 120 46.11 -20.65 22.04
CA GLY A 120 47.07 -19.54 21.93
C GLY A 120 46.46 -18.14 22.07
N ASP A 121 46.82 -17.23 21.16
CA ASP A 121 46.31 -15.86 21.14
C ASP A 121 44.91 -15.79 20.48
N PRO A 122 43.86 -15.36 21.20
CA PRO A 122 42.50 -15.27 20.63
C PRO A 122 42.35 -14.22 19.52
N THR A 123 43.32 -13.31 19.31
CA THR A 123 43.31 -12.36 18.20
C THR A 123 43.62 -13.01 16.85
N GLN A 124 44.30 -14.17 16.83
CA GLN A 124 44.70 -14.87 15.62
C GLN A 124 43.57 -15.76 15.07
N GLY A 125 43.35 -15.75 13.76
CA GLY A 125 42.33 -16.56 13.08
C GLY A 125 40.86 -16.17 13.37
N GLY A 126 39.93 -16.79 12.64
CA GLY A 126 38.51 -16.45 12.68
C GLY A 126 37.72 -16.94 13.91
N TRP A 127 36.40 -16.76 13.85
CA TRP A 127 35.42 -17.21 14.85
C TRP A 127 34.62 -18.41 14.32
N LEU A 128 35.16 -19.62 14.48
CA LEU A 128 34.46 -20.84 14.05
C LEU A 128 33.37 -21.20 15.07
N ALA A 129 32.11 -20.99 14.68
CA ALA A 129 30.95 -21.38 15.47
C ALA A 129 30.71 -22.90 15.40
N LYS A 130 30.55 -23.53 16.56
CA LYS A 130 30.01 -24.89 16.72
C LYS A 130 28.72 -24.84 17.53
N ARG A 131 27.79 -25.77 17.31
CA ARG A 131 26.59 -25.89 18.15
C ARG A 131 27.00 -26.32 19.56
N VAL A 132 26.32 -25.80 20.58
CA VAL A 132 26.57 -26.14 21.99
C VAL A 132 26.39 -27.62 22.25
N ASP A 133 25.29 -28.21 21.76
CA ASP A 133 24.93 -29.62 21.94
C ASP A 133 26.00 -30.64 21.47
N SER A 134 26.76 -30.31 20.43
CA SER A 134 27.78 -31.19 19.84
C SER A 134 29.21 -30.87 20.27
N ALA A 135 29.48 -29.70 20.89
CA ALA A 135 30.84 -29.25 21.16
C ALA A 135 31.14 -28.78 22.59
N VAL A 136 30.16 -28.33 23.38
CA VAL A 136 30.44 -27.61 24.65
C VAL A 136 31.14 -28.48 25.71
N ALA A 137 30.86 -29.78 25.72
CA ALA A 137 31.46 -30.75 26.64
C ALA A 137 32.91 -31.14 26.26
N GLN A 138 33.37 -30.77 25.06
CA GLN A 138 34.70 -31.11 24.54
C GLN A 138 35.67 -29.91 24.50
N LEU A 139 35.30 -28.78 25.10
CA LEU A 139 36.12 -27.57 25.08
C LEU A 139 37.27 -27.67 26.10
N ALA A 140 38.50 -27.69 25.60
CA ALA A 140 39.70 -27.74 26.42
C ALA A 140 39.81 -26.55 27.39
N ALA A 141 40.03 -26.81 28.69
CA ALA A 141 40.12 -25.76 29.70
C ALA A 141 41.31 -24.78 29.49
N TYR A 142 42.34 -25.21 28.75
CA TYR A 142 43.50 -24.41 28.36
C TYR A 142 43.31 -23.66 27.02
N HIS A 143 42.09 -23.56 26.50
CA HIS A 143 41.75 -22.73 25.34
C HIS A 143 41.00 -21.44 25.73
N ASN A 144 41.03 -20.46 24.82
CA ASN A 144 40.15 -19.31 24.86
C ASN A 144 38.74 -19.76 24.45
N ASN A 145 37.91 -20.09 25.45
CA ASN A 145 36.55 -20.57 25.24
C ASN A 145 35.53 -19.43 25.32
N TYR A 146 34.57 -19.46 24.40
CA TYR A 146 33.53 -18.44 24.24
C TYR A 146 32.18 -19.08 23.92
N PHE A 147 31.11 -18.41 24.33
CA PHE A 147 29.75 -18.64 23.82
C PHE A 147 29.23 -17.36 23.15
N ASN A 148 28.17 -17.49 22.37
CA ASN A 148 27.50 -16.34 21.78
C ASN A 148 26.31 -15.90 22.64
N CYS A 149 26.03 -14.60 22.74
CA CYS A 149 24.82 -14.11 23.44
C CYS A 149 23.50 -14.49 22.73
N SER A 150 23.58 -15.01 21.50
CA SER A 150 22.44 -15.32 20.64
C SER A 150 22.36 -16.80 20.26
N SER A 151 21.15 -17.24 19.89
CA SER A 151 20.87 -18.51 19.22
C SER A 151 20.65 -18.30 17.72
N PHE A 152 20.92 -19.32 16.91
CA PHE A 152 20.91 -19.25 15.44
C PHE A 152 20.23 -20.45 14.80
N TYR A 153 19.57 -20.22 13.67
CA TYR A 153 19.07 -21.29 12.79
C TYR A 153 20.21 -21.92 11.96
N LEU A 154 19.97 -23.13 11.45
CA LEU A 154 20.82 -23.73 10.42
C LEU A 154 20.64 -23.00 9.08
N GLY A 155 21.56 -23.23 8.14
CA GLY A 155 21.35 -22.82 6.75
C GLY A 155 20.55 -23.84 5.95
N GLU A 156 20.15 -23.45 4.75
CA GLU A 156 19.71 -24.35 3.67
C GLU A 156 20.80 -25.41 3.34
N ASP A 157 22.07 -25.06 3.59
CA ASP A 157 23.25 -25.93 3.46
C ASP A 157 23.52 -26.79 4.72
N GLU A 158 22.53 -26.93 5.62
CA GLU A 158 22.59 -27.47 7.00
C GLU A 158 23.69 -26.90 7.91
N SER A 159 24.55 -26.01 7.40
CA SER A 159 25.71 -25.52 8.13
C SER A 159 25.30 -24.67 9.32
N PHE A 160 26.09 -24.73 10.40
CA PHE A 160 25.90 -23.84 11.54
C PHE A 160 26.89 -22.68 11.47
N LYS A 161 26.37 -21.44 11.41
CA LYS A 161 27.16 -20.21 11.23
C LYS A 161 26.53 -19.09 12.06
N ALA A 162 27.23 -18.60 13.08
CA ALA A 162 26.78 -17.48 13.92
C ALA A 162 26.87 -16.15 13.14
N ARG A 163 25.84 -15.86 12.34
CA ARG A 163 25.72 -14.66 11.47
C ARG A 163 24.38 -13.95 11.72
N LYS A 164 24.32 -12.66 11.39
CA LYS A 164 23.12 -11.83 11.60
C LYS A 164 21.93 -12.35 10.78
N GLU A 165 22.19 -12.84 9.57
CA GLU A 165 21.22 -13.45 8.66
C GLU A 165 20.60 -14.76 9.18
N ARG A 166 21.19 -15.38 10.22
CA ARG A 166 20.73 -16.64 10.84
C ARG A 166 20.31 -16.47 12.30
N PHE A 167 20.23 -15.24 12.79
CA PHE A 167 19.83 -14.92 14.17
C PHE A 167 18.40 -15.42 14.46
N ALA A 168 18.20 -16.05 15.63
CA ALA A 168 16.91 -16.57 16.07
C ALA A 168 16.39 -15.85 17.34
N ALA A 169 17.23 -15.72 18.37
CA ALA A 169 16.90 -14.95 19.58
C ALA A 169 18.16 -14.56 20.38
N TYR A 170 18.10 -13.40 21.02
CA TYR A 170 19.07 -12.88 21.98
C TYR A 170 18.66 -13.28 23.40
N GLN A 171 19.59 -13.85 24.18
CA GLN A 171 19.28 -14.62 25.40
C GLN A 171 19.86 -14.00 26.69
N CYS A 172 20.96 -13.27 26.57
CA CYS A 172 21.61 -12.62 27.70
C CYS A 172 22.39 -11.38 27.26
N VAL A 173 22.38 -10.37 28.13
CA VAL A 173 23.14 -9.14 27.97
C VAL A 173 24.45 -9.23 28.75
N VAL A 174 25.53 -8.68 28.21
CA VAL A 174 26.86 -8.77 28.83
C VAL A 174 27.57 -7.42 28.81
N LEU A 175 28.00 -6.98 29.98
CA LEU A 175 28.90 -5.85 30.20
C LEU A 175 30.34 -6.38 30.24
N ASP A 176 31.29 -5.63 29.68
CA ASP A 176 32.66 -6.10 29.42
C ASP A 176 33.68 -5.02 29.82
N ASP A 177 34.92 -5.42 30.10
CA ASP A 177 35.97 -4.60 30.74
C ASP A 177 35.49 -3.88 32.03
N VAL A 178 34.64 -4.54 32.83
CA VAL A 178 34.15 -4.02 34.11
C VAL A 178 35.26 -4.11 35.16
N GLY A 179 35.51 -3.01 35.87
CA GLY A 179 36.65 -2.86 36.78
C GLY A 179 37.84 -2.11 36.15
N THR A 180 37.97 -2.09 34.81
CA THR A 180 39.02 -1.32 34.11
C THR A 180 38.48 -0.15 33.29
N LYS A 181 37.44 -0.35 32.49
CA LYS A 181 36.73 0.70 31.73
C LYS A 181 35.40 1.10 32.37
N VAL A 182 34.63 0.12 32.85
CA VAL A 182 33.33 0.37 33.48
C VAL A 182 33.46 0.29 34.99
N SER A 183 33.19 1.40 35.69
CA SER A 183 33.32 1.46 37.15
C SER A 183 32.29 0.57 37.86
N LEU A 184 32.78 -0.30 38.76
CA LEU A 184 31.97 -1.24 39.54
C LEU A 184 30.82 -0.55 40.30
N LYS A 185 31.05 0.67 40.80
CA LYS A 185 30.04 1.48 41.52
C LYS A 185 28.76 1.77 40.71
N ARG A 186 28.80 1.65 39.38
CA ARG A 186 27.63 1.86 38.52
C ARG A 186 26.70 0.66 38.41
N ILE A 187 27.17 -0.53 38.76
CA ILE A 187 26.40 -1.79 38.72
C ILE A 187 26.20 -2.42 40.11
N GLU A 188 26.87 -1.87 41.14
CA GLU A 188 26.86 -2.32 42.53
C GLU A 188 25.45 -2.51 43.12
N ASN A 189 24.50 -1.65 42.73
CA ASN A 189 23.10 -1.71 43.17
C ASN A 189 22.21 -2.65 42.33
N PHE A 190 22.72 -3.26 41.25
CA PHE A 190 21.95 -4.17 40.38
C PHE A 190 22.35 -5.63 40.62
N LYS A 191 21.35 -6.53 40.76
CA LYS A 191 21.58 -7.95 41.09
C LYS A 191 21.87 -8.78 39.83
N VAL A 192 23.08 -8.62 39.31
CA VAL A 192 23.58 -9.29 38.11
C VAL A 192 23.51 -10.82 38.20
N SER A 193 23.14 -11.47 37.09
CA SER A 193 22.98 -12.93 37.00
C SER A 193 24.32 -13.67 37.09
N TRP A 194 25.42 -13.06 36.60
CA TRP A 194 26.77 -13.58 36.84
C TRP A 194 27.87 -12.50 36.78
N LYS A 195 29.02 -12.81 37.39
CA LYS A 195 30.27 -12.03 37.31
C LYS A 195 31.43 -13.01 37.08
N LEU A 196 32.12 -12.85 35.97
CA LEU A 196 33.25 -13.67 35.52
C LEU A 196 34.52 -12.82 35.47
N GLU A 197 35.56 -13.17 36.20
CA GLU A 197 36.88 -12.58 36.05
C GLU A 197 37.55 -13.13 34.78
N THR A 198 38.09 -12.26 33.95
CA THR A 198 38.70 -12.59 32.64
C THR A 198 40.22 -12.46 32.65
N SER A 199 40.74 -11.62 33.54
CA SER A 199 42.12 -11.48 33.97
C SER A 199 42.08 -10.70 35.31
N PRO A 200 43.14 -10.71 36.14
CA PRO A 200 43.10 -10.10 37.47
C PRO A 200 42.55 -8.67 37.48
N GLY A 201 41.44 -8.46 38.20
CA GLY A 201 40.75 -7.18 38.33
C GLY A 201 39.86 -6.76 37.15
N ASN A 202 39.75 -7.55 36.07
CA ASN A 202 38.94 -7.24 34.90
C ASN A 202 37.81 -8.26 34.68
N TYR A 203 36.57 -7.80 34.76
CA TYR A 203 35.38 -8.65 34.83
C TYR A 203 34.46 -8.49 33.63
N GLN A 204 33.90 -9.61 33.20
CA GLN A 204 32.72 -9.71 32.34
C GLN A 204 31.50 -9.93 33.26
N VAL A 205 30.46 -9.14 33.11
CA VAL A 205 29.26 -9.16 33.96
C VAL A 205 28.03 -9.42 33.11
N GLY A 206 27.19 -10.38 33.50
CA GLY A 206 26.08 -10.83 32.68
C GLY A 206 24.71 -10.77 33.34
N ILE A 207 23.70 -10.54 32.50
CA ILE A 207 22.30 -10.42 32.85
C ILE A 207 21.50 -11.33 31.91
N ILE A 208 20.83 -12.33 32.46
CA ILE A 208 20.03 -13.29 31.68
C ILE A 208 18.62 -12.73 31.48
N LEU A 209 18.07 -12.86 30.28
CA LEU A 209 16.72 -12.37 29.99
C LEU A 209 15.65 -13.34 30.53
N ALA A 210 14.53 -12.77 31.00
CA ALA A 210 13.35 -13.53 31.43
C ALA A 210 12.60 -14.13 30.25
N LYS A 211 12.51 -13.37 29.14
CA LYS A 211 12.02 -13.82 27.84
C LYS A 211 13.11 -13.51 26.78
N PRO A 212 13.42 -14.43 25.85
CA PRO A 212 14.35 -14.14 24.76
C PRO A 212 13.80 -13.04 23.84
N ILE A 213 14.69 -12.19 23.35
CA ILE A 213 14.34 -11.17 22.36
C ILE A 213 14.54 -11.76 20.96
N THR A 214 13.45 -12.05 20.26
CA THR A 214 13.44 -12.54 18.87
C THR A 214 13.63 -11.43 17.84
N GLU A 215 13.29 -10.19 18.19
CA GLU A 215 13.44 -9.04 17.30
C GLU A 215 14.85 -8.46 17.37
N GLY A 216 15.64 -8.67 16.32
CA GLY A 216 17.03 -8.21 16.27
C GLY A 216 17.18 -6.69 16.44
N ALA A 217 16.15 -5.91 16.09
CA ALA A 217 16.11 -4.46 16.31
C ALA A 217 15.95 -4.08 17.79
N GLU A 218 15.20 -4.85 18.58
CA GLU A 218 15.04 -4.63 20.03
C GLU A 218 16.35 -4.99 20.76
N ALA A 219 16.97 -6.13 20.42
CA ALA A 219 18.25 -6.53 20.98
C ALA A 219 19.37 -5.51 20.65
N GLU A 220 19.38 -4.95 19.44
CA GLU A 220 20.24 -3.82 19.08
C GLU A 220 19.92 -2.55 19.87
N SER A 221 18.65 -2.26 20.15
CA SER A 221 18.24 -1.09 20.95
C SER A 221 18.73 -1.19 22.40
N LEU A 222 18.53 -2.35 23.05
CA LEU A 222 18.95 -2.60 24.42
C LEU A 222 20.48 -2.49 24.59
N LEU A 223 21.26 -3.04 23.66
CA LEU A 223 22.73 -2.88 23.71
C LEU A 223 23.17 -1.44 23.41
N LYS A 224 22.50 -0.72 22.50
CA LYS A 224 22.76 0.71 22.24
C LYS A 224 22.45 1.57 23.47
N ALA A 225 21.41 1.25 24.23
CA ALA A 225 21.09 1.93 25.49
C ALA A 225 22.19 1.72 26.56
N LEU A 226 22.76 0.52 26.66
CA LEU A 226 23.86 0.22 27.59
C LEU A 226 25.20 0.85 27.18
N ILE A 227 25.51 0.88 25.88
CA ILE A 227 26.68 1.62 25.36
C ILE A 227 26.50 3.12 25.60
N GLY A 228 25.32 3.68 25.27
CA GLY A 228 25.01 5.10 25.50
C GLY A 228 24.97 5.49 26.98
N ALA A 229 24.65 4.55 27.87
CA ALA A 229 24.77 4.73 29.32
C ALA A 229 26.22 4.61 29.82
N GLY A 230 27.20 4.21 29.00
CA GLY A 230 28.59 4.00 29.41
C GLY A 230 28.78 2.76 30.31
N LEU A 231 28.04 1.69 30.04
CA LEU A 231 28.12 0.38 30.72
C LEU A 231 28.70 -0.74 29.83
N CYS A 232 28.92 -0.44 28.55
CA CYS A 232 29.61 -1.29 27.57
C CYS A 232 30.62 -0.44 26.77
N ASP A 233 31.69 -1.07 26.29
CA ASP A 233 32.63 -0.43 25.35
C ASP A 233 31.93 -0.05 24.03
N PRO A 234 32.13 1.16 23.46
CA PRO A 234 31.53 1.57 22.19
C PRO A 234 31.85 0.67 21.00
N GLY A 235 33.00 -0.01 21.01
CA GLY A 235 33.41 -1.00 20.02
C GLY A 235 32.68 -2.33 20.12
N ALA A 236 31.95 -2.61 21.22
CA ALA A 236 31.20 -3.86 21.44
C ALA A 236 29.88 -3.93 20.64
N SER A 237 29.93 -3.53 19.37
CA SER A 237 28.78 -3.47 18.46
C SER A 237 28.32 -4.85 17.98
N GLY A 238 27.01 -4.99 17.69
CA GLY A 238 26.42 -6.22 17.15
C GLY A 238 26.05 -7.28 18.20
N PRO A 239 24.93 -7.12 18.95
CA PRO A 239 24.51 -8.10 19.96
C PRO A 239 24.19 -9.47 19.34
N LEU A 240 23.63 -9.45 18.13
CA LEU A 240 23.09 -10.59 17.38
C LEU A 240 24.15 -11.66 17.05
N THR A 241 25.43 -11.34 17.14
CA THR A 241 26.56 -12.26 16.90
C THR A 241 27.67 -12.13 17.96
N ARG A 242 27.40 -11.49 19.11
CA ARG A 242 28.43 -11.15 20.10
C ARG A 242 28.98 -12.38 20.82
N TRP A 243 30.30 -12.58 20.72
CA TRP A 243 31.05 -13.59 21.46
C TRP A 243 31.51 -13.07 22.82
N VAL A 244 31.38 -13.90 23.86
CA VAL A 244 31.67 -13.59 25.27
C VAL A 244 32.32 -14.78 25.96
N ARG A 245 33.16 -14.54 26.97
CA ARG A 245 33.97 -15.56 27.67
C ARG A 245 33.09 -16.58 28.41
N LEU A 246 33.52 -17.83 28.36
CA LEU A 246 33.02 -18.94 29.17
C LEU A 246 33.80 -19.07 30.50
N PRO A 247 33.23 -19.70 31.56
CA PRO A 247 33.90 -19.84 32.85
C PRO A 247 35.13 -20.74 32.80
N VAL A 248 35.06 -21.90 32.14
CA VAL A 248 36.20 -22.82 32.02
C VAL A 248 37.00 -22.48 30.75
N GLY A 249 38.07 -21.71 30.90
CA GLY A 249 38.95 -21.28 29.81
C GLY A 249 40.11 -20.39 30.26
N ILE A 250 40.93 -19.96 29.32
CA ILE A 250 42.05 -19.01 29.52
C ILE A 250 41.89 -17.72 28.72
N ASN A 251 42.63 -16.68 29.09
CA ASN A 251 42.76 -15.42 28.38
C ASN A 251 44.16 -15.25 27.77
N GLY A 252 44.45 -15.98 26.70
CA GLY A 252 45.77 -16.04 26.04
C GLY A 252 46.20 -14.80 25.25
N LYS A 253 45.63 -13.62 25.50
CA LYS A 253 46.14 -12.37 24.90
C LYS A 253 47.53 -12.08 25.49
N PRO A 254 48.55 -11.69 24.71
CA PRO A 254 49.94 -11.56 25.19
C PRO A 254 50.12 -10.74 26.48
N LYS A 255 49.35 -9.66 26.66
CA LYS A 255 49.37 -8.82 27.88
C LYS A 255 48.79 -9.44 29.16
N TYR A 256 48.28 -10.69 29.10
CA TYR A 256 47.73 -11.44 30.23
C TYR A 256 48.40 -12.81 30.41
N ILE A 257 49.57 -12.98 29.79
CA ILE A 257 50.50 -14.09 30.01
C ILE A 257 51.53 -13.61 31.04
N ASP A 258 51.82 -14.43 32.05
CA ASP A 258 52.78 -14.10 33.09
C ASP A 258 54.25 -14.32 32.67
N ALA A 259 55.19 -13.96 33.54
CA ALA A 259 56.62 -14.11 33.29
C ALA A 259 57.11 -15.57 33.18
N ALA A 260 56.27 -16.55 33.51
CA ALA A 260 56.53 -17.98 33.31
C ALA A 260 55.85 -18.53 32.03
N GLY A 261 55.23 -17.67 31.22
CA GLY A 261 54.53 -18.05 29.99
C GLY A 261 53.12 -18.59 30.21
N LYS A 262 52.56 -18.52 31.42
CA LYS A 262 51.22 -19.05 31.72
C LYS A 262 50.14 -17.97 31.49
N PRO A 263 49.07 -18.26 30.74
CA PRO A 263 47.97 -17.33 30.55
C PRO A 263 47.04 -17.28 31.77
N SER A 264 46.46 -16.11 32.01
CA SER A 264 45.40 -15.92 33.03
C SER A 264 44.21 -16.85 32.78
N HIS A 265 43.75 -17.58 33.79
CA HIS A 265 42.51 -18.34 33.72
C HIS A 265 41.29 -17.42 33.87
N CYS A 266 40.16 -17.80 33.25
CA CYS A 266 38.87 -17.20 33.58
C CYS A 266 38.31 -17.85 34.86
N ARG A 267 37.69 -17.06 35.74
CA ARG A 267 37.22 -17.50 37.06
C ARG A 267 35.83 -16.95 37.36
N LEU A 268 34.86 -17.82 37.65
CA LEU A 268 33.49 -17.39 37.94
C LEU A 268 33.39 -16.95 39.41
N VAL A 269 33.13 -15.66 39.62
CA VAL A 269 33.11 -15.01 40.94
C VAL A 269 31.67 -14.87 41.48
N LYS A 270 30.67 -14.83 40.60
CA LYS A 270 29.25 -14.82 41.00
C LYS A 270 28.39 -15.57 40.01
N TRP A 271 27.47 -16.39 40.51
CA TRP A 271 26.54 -17.18 39.70
C TRP A 271 25.15 -17.20 40.34
N GLN A 272 24.15 -16.66 39.64
CA GLN A 272 22.75 -16.53 40.07
C GLN A 272 21.81 -16.69 38.84
N PRO A 273 21.75 -17.89 38.22
CA PRO A 273 21.12 -18.10 36.91
C PRO A 273 19.60 -17.89 36.87
N ASP A 274 18.95 -17.90 38.03
CA ASP A 274 17.51 -17.65 38.17
C ASP A 274 17.20 -16.16 38.47
N LYS A 275 18.22 -15.30 38.57
CA LYS A 275 18.04 -13.85 38.44
C LYS A 275 17.97 -13.49 36.96
N ARG A 276 16.74 -13.52 36.45
CA ARG A 276 16.38 -13.17 35.08
C ARG A 276 15.53 -11.90 35.09
N TYR A 277 15.63 -11.11 34.02
CA TYR A 277 15.02 -9.78 33.93
C TYR A 277 14.35 -9.53 32.58
N THR A 278 13.26 -8.76 32.56
CA THR A 278 12.69 -8.23 31.30
C THR A 278 13.52 -7.06 30.76
N THR A 279 13.26 -6.67 29.51
CA THR A 279 13.90 -5.49 28.88
C THR A 279 13.67 -4.23 29.73
N GLU A 280 12.48 -4.08 30.32
CA GLU A 280 12.05 -2.97 31.15
C GLU A 280 12.77 -2.95 32.51
N GLU A 281 12.86 -4.10 33.19
CA GLU A 281 13.55 -4.21 34.48
C GLU A 281 15.06 -3.91 34.37
N ILE A 282 15.68 -4.24 33.23
CA ILE A 282 17.07 -3.87 32.91
C ILE A 282 17.19 -2.37 32.68
N ILE A 283 16.24 -1.77 31.94
CA ILE A 283 16.19 -0.33 31.68
C ILE A 283 16.03 0.46 33.00
N GLU A 284 15.08 0.09 33.86
CA GLU A 284 14.86 0.76 35.14
C GLU A 284 16.03 0.52 36.11
N GLY A 285 16.41 -0.74 36.32
CA GLY A 285 17.41 -1.12 37.32
C GLY A 285 18.82 -0.62 37.03
N LEU A 286 19.18 -0.39 35.75
CA LEU A 286 20.44 0.25 35.34
C LEU A 286 20.28 1.74 34.99
N ARG A 287 19.09 2.31 35.18
CA ARG A 287 18.74 3.73 34.91
C ARG A 287 19.04 4.18 33.48
N LEU A 288 18.70 3.34 32.52
CA LEU A 288 18.80 3.63 31.09
C LEU A 288 17.66 4.57 30.65
N LYS A 289 17.87 5.42 29.63
CA LYS A 289 16.77 6.21 29.03
C LYS A 289 15.74 5.22 28.43
N SER A 290 14.45 5.38 28.77
CA SER A 290 13.37 4.45 28.36
C SER A 290 13.25 4.30 26.84
N ALA A 291 12.97 3.09 26.35
CA ALA A 291 12.69 2.85 24.93
C ALA A 291 11.46 3.63 24.42
N SER A 292 10.48 3.95 25.28
CA SER A 292 9.32 4.79 24.93
C SER A 292 9.67 6.28 24.71
N SER A 293 10.89 6.71 25.05
CA SER A 293 11.47 8.00 24.64
C SER A 293 12.62 7.85 23.61
N ILE A 294 12.74 6.68 22.97
CA ILE A 294 13.68 6.41 21.86
C ILE A 294 12.89 6.01 20.61
N SER A 295 12.07 6.94 20.11
CA SER A 295 11.61 6.86 18.73
C SER A 295 12.73 7.35 17.80
N LEU A 296 13.07 6.53 16.80
CA LEU A 296 13.89 6.91 15.62
C LEU A 296 15.27 7.53 15.89
N LYS A 297 16.13 6.85 16.67
CA LYS A 297 17.58 6.88 16.38
C LYS A 297 18.01 5.66 15.57
N LYS A 298 17.27 5.41 14.48
CA LYS A 298 17.64 4.47 13.41
C LYS A 298 18.80 5.08 12.60
N VAL A 299 19.99 5.07 13.20
CA VAL A 299 21.24 5.05 12.43
C VAL A 299 21.27 3.71 11.70
N ALA A 300 20.59 3.67 10.56
CA ALA A 300 21.11 2.91 9.46
C ALA A 300 22.44 3.58 9.10
N THR A 301 23.55 2.87 9.25
CA THR A 301 24.53 2.92 8.17
C THR A 301 23.75 2.50 6.93
N PRO A 302 23.60 3.35 5.90
CA PRO A 302 23.00 2.90 4.66
C PRO A 302 23.88 1.81 4.05
N ALA A 303 23.34 1.05 3.10
CA ALA A 303 24.21 0.52 2.06
C ALA A 303 24.78 1.75 1.32
N ASN A 304 26.05 2.06 1.58
CA ASN A 304 26.78 3.29 1.24
C ASN A 304 26.24 4.57 1.90
N GLY A 305 26.93 5.02 2.95
CA GLY A 305 26.73 6.33 3.54
C GLY A 305 27.86 6.71 4.49
N GLU A 306 28.77 7.55 3.99
CA GLU A 306 29.60 8.44 4.81
C GLU A 306 28.68 9.46 5.51
N ALA A 307 29.26 10.46 6.19
CA ALA A 307 28.56 11.73 6.32
C ALA A 307 28.46 12.35 4.92
N ASP A 308 27.40 11.99 4.18
CA ASP A 308 27.20 12.44 2.80
C ASP A 308 27.27 13.96 2.77
N GLY A 309 28.27 14.50 2.08
CA GLY A 309 28.54 15.93 2.05
C GLY A 309 27.35 16.75 1.56
N VAL A 310 26.39 16.12 0.87
CA VAL A 310 25.14 16.70 0.38
C VAL A 310 24.01 16.74 1.41
N LEU A 311 23.93 15.80 2.37
CA LEU A 311 22.83 15.73 3.34
C LEU A 311 23.33 15.52 4.77
N ILE A 312 23.25 16.59 5.57
CA ILE A 312 23.50 16.57 7.00
C ILE A 312 22.16 16.32 7.72
N PRO A 313 21.96 15.20 8.45
CA PRO A 313 20.72 14.94 9.16
C PRO A 313 20.45 15.95 10.29
N ARG A 314 19.17 16.10 10.68
CA ARG A 314 18.77 16.82 11.89
C ARG A 314 19.45 16.18 13.11
N ALA A 315 20.01 17.00 14.01
CA ALA A 315 20.50 16.53 15.31
C ALA A 315 19.38 15.84 16.10
N ALA A 316 19.66 14.70 16.76
CA ALA A 316 18.60 13.90 17.38
C ALA A 316 18.02 14.50 18.68
N GLU A 317 18.83 15.28 19.41
CA GLU A 317 18.38 16.15 20.51
C GLU A 317 18.60 17.61 20.04
N ASN A 318 17.87 18.59 20.60
CA ASN A 318 17.99 20.00 20.18
C ASN A 318 19.35 20.58 20.64
N PRO A 319 20.21 21.12 19.74
CA PRO A 319 21.54 21.61 20.11
C PRO A 319 21.56 22.65 21.24
N VAL A 320 20.56 23.54 21.29
CA VAL A 320 20.45 24.57 22.33
C VAL A 320 20.10 23.92 23.68
N VAL A 321 19.19 22.93 23.69
CA VAL A 321 18.83 22.17 24.89
C VAL A 321 20.01 21.32 25.38
N SER A 322 20.74 20.68 24.47
CA SER A 322 21.96 19.93 24.79
C SER A 322 23.01 20.84 25.44
N ALA A 323 23.32 21.98 24.82
CA ALA A 323 24.28 22.94 25.36
C ALA A 323 23.82 23.53 26.71
N LEU A 324 22.51 23.78 26.91
CA LEU A 324 21.95 24.22 28.19
C LEU A 324 22.14 23.16 29.29
N ILE A 325 22.02 21.87 28.98
CA ILE A 325 22.28 20.77 29.92
C ILE A 325 23.77 20.69 30.24
N GLU A 326 24.64 20.73 29.22
CA GLU A 326 26.10 20.66 29.37
C GLU A 326 26.68 21.83 30.17
N HIS A 327 26.13 23.04 30.00
CA HIS A 327 26.51 24.23 30.79
C HIS A 327 25.85 24.27 32.18
N GLY A 328 25.08 23.25 32.58
CA GLY A 328 24.39 23.21 33.87
C GLY A 328 23.26 24.24 34.04
N ARG A 329 22.76 24.80 32.93
CA ARG A 329 21.72 25.86 32.90
C ARG A 329 20.31 25.32 32.65
N TYR A 330 20.12 24.02 32.43
CA TYR A 330 18.80 23.43 32.22
C TYR A 330 18.11 23.08 33.55
N LYS A 331 16.88 23.57 33.79
CA LYS A 331 16.10 23.25 35.01
C LYS A 331 15.09 22.14 34.78
N LYS A 332 14.07 22.37 33.92
CA LYS A 332 12.94 21.46 33.71
C LYS A 332 12.14 21.81 32.44
N PRO A 333 11.39 20.86 31.84
CA PRO A 333 10.39 21.21 30.82
C PRO A 333 9.21 21.99 31.44
N LEU A 334 8.61 22.86 30.65
CA LEU A 334 7.40 23.65 30.96
C LEU A 334 6.21 23.32 30.03
N GLY A 335 6.35 22.26 29.22
CA GLY A 335 5.43 21.85 28.17
C GLY A 335 6.17 21.46 26.89
N PRO A 336 5.45 21.06 25.83
CA PRO A 336 6.05 20.72 24.54
C PRO A 336 6.89 21.89 23.99
N GLY A 337 8.17 21.65 23.71
CA GLY A 337 9.08 22.64 23.14
C GLY A 337 9.35 23.88 24.00
N LYS A 338 9.13 23.81 25.32
CA LYS A 338 9.40 24.93 26.25
C LYS A 338 10.13 24.44 27.50
N HIS A 339 11.16 25.17 27.90
CA HIS A 339 12.08 24.79 28.98
C HIS A 339 12.31 25.96 29.94
N ASP A 340 12.32 25.65 31.23
CA ASP A 340 12.79 26.49 32.33
C ASP A 340 14.32 26.39 32.40
N ILE A 341 15.01 27.52 32.47
CA ILE A 341 16.48 27.57 32.41
C ILE A 341 17.05 28.58 33.41
N THR A 342 18.30 28.40 33.78
CA THR A 342 19.10 29.44 34.46
C THR A 342 19.49 30.51 33.45
N CYS A 343 19.27 31.77 33.80
CA CYS A 343 19.67 32.88 32.94
C CYS A 343 21.21 32.95 32.85
N PRO A 344 21.82 33.01 31.65
CA PRO A 344 23.28 33.18 31.53
C PRO A 344 23.81 34.44 32.25
N TRP A 345 22.95 35.45 32.39
CA TRP A 345 23.22 36.75 33.03
C TRP A 345 22.52 36.90 34.39
N VAL A 346 22.24 35.81 35.11
CA VAL A 346 21.58 35.84 36.44
C VAL A 346 22.28 36.78 37.45
N HIS A 347 23.57 37.02 37.28
CA HIS A 347 24.37 37.97 38.07
C HIS A 347 24.03 39.46 37.83
N GLU A 348 23.20 39.78 36.84
CA GLU A 348 22.67 41.13 36.55
C GLU A 348 21.21 41.33 37.03
N HIS A 349 20.58 40.28 37.57
CA HIS A 349 19.23 40.40 38.13
C HIS A 349 19.30 41.27 39.39
N THR A 350 18.39 42.23 39.53
CA THR A 350 18.39 43.26 40.58
C THR A 350 18.37 42.70 42.01
N ASP A 351 17.90 41.47 42.17
CA ASP A 351 17.77 40.69 43.41
C ASP A 351 18.55 39.35 43.37
N GLY A 352 19.22 39.05 42.25
CA GLY A 352 19.94 37.79 42.03
C GLY A 352 19.05 36.54 41.88
N LEU A 353 17.73 36.66 41.69
CA LEU A 353 16.83 35.52 41.64
C LEU A 353 16.98 34.70 40.35
N ASP A 354 17.24 33.40 40.47
CA ASP A 354 17.29 32.49 39.31
C ASP A 354 15.89 31.94 38.93
N ASP A 355 14.96 32.82 38.57
CA ASP A 355 13.68 32.46 37.97
C ASP A 355 13.40 33.28 36.68
N GLY A 356 12.16 33.23 36.18
CA GLY A 356 11.69 34.13 35.11
C GLY A 356 12.32 33.93 33.73
N ALA A 357 13.23 32.96 33.56
CA ALA A 357 13.99 32.71 32.34
C ALA A 357 13.57 31.41 31.64
N ALA A 358 13.26 31.49 30.35
CA ALA A 358 12.78 30.36 29.57
C ALA A 358 13.32 30.34 28.13
N TYR A 359 13.57 29.13 27.63
CA TYR A 359 13.83 28.84 26.22
C TYR A 359 12.63 28.13 25.58
N ILE A 360 12.32 28.49 24.33
CA ILE A 360 11.30 27.86 23.48
C ILE A 360 11.99 27.37 22.20
N GLU A 361 11.74 26.13 21.82
CA GLU A 361 12.34 25.46 20.66
C GLU A 361 11.99 26.13 19.31
N PRO A 362 12.83 25.96 18.27
CA PRO A 362 12.60 26.52 16.95
C PRO A 362 11.32 26.01 16.30
N ASN A 363 10.61 26.92 15.64
CA ASN A 363 9.37 26.66 14.93
C ASN A 363 9.22 27.65 13.76
N GLU A 364 8.18 27.50 12.93
CA GLU A 364 7.98 28.35 11.74
C GLU A 364 7.93 29.85 12.03
N ARG A 365 7.36 30.26 13.17
CA ARG A 365 7.24 31.67 13.59
C ARG A 365 8.48 32.19 14.31
N SER A 366 9.39 31.31 14.71
CA SER A 366 10.59 31.64 15.49
C SER A 366 11.69 30.64 15.14
N PRO A 367 12.35 30.80 13.98
CA PRO A 367 13.19 29.76 13.40
C PRO A 367 14.50 29.49 14.16
N LEU A 368 14.88 30.30 15.15
CA LEU A 368 16.01 30.08 16.04
C LEU A 368 15.59 29.60 17.45
N GLY A 369 14.28 29.42 17.65
CA GLY A 369 13.67 29.41 18.98
C GLY A 369 13.47 30.82 19.54
N VAL A 370 13.11 30.90 20.82
CA VAL A 370 12.93 32.16 21.57
C VAL A 370 13.54 32.03 22.96
N PHE A 371 14.34 33.00 23.36
CA PHE A 371 14.72 33.23 24.76
C PHE A 371 13.90 34.39 25.32
N ARG A 372 13.46 34.27 26.57
CA ARG A 372 12.94 35.39 27.38
C ARG A 372 13.46 35.29 28.81
N CYS A 373 13.84 36.42 29.38
CA CYS A 373 13.99 36.63 30.81
C CYS A 373 13.03 37.74 31.24
N HIS A 374 12.46 37.67 32.44
CA HIS A 374 11.57 38.72 32.99
C HIS A 374 12.31 39.80 33.80
N HIS A 375 13.64 39.68 33.96
CA HIS A 375 14.46 40.61 34.73
C HIS A 375 14.95 41.82 33.93
N SER A 376 15.73 42.70 34.58
CA SER A 376 16.30 43.98 34.11
C SER A 376 16.77 44.01 32.65
N HIS A 377 17.56 43.02 32.21
CA HIS A 377 18.09 42.93 30.84
C HIS A 377 17.14 42.24 29.84
N GLY A 378 15.91 41.89 30.24
CA GLY A 378 15.01 41.01 29.48
C GLY A 378 14.69 41.51 28.07
N ASP A 379 14.76 42.82 27.85
CA ASP A 379 14.60 43.44 26.53
C ASP A 379 15.89 43.58 25.71
N GLN A 380 17.06 43.48 26.35
CA GLN A 380 18.38 43.55 25.73
C GLN A 380 18.86 42.17 25.23
N TYR A 381 18.77 41.14 26.08
CA TYR A 381 19.21 39.79 25.74
C TYR A 381 18.07 38.94 25.20
N ARG A 382 18.21 38.55 23.93
CA ARG A 382 17.24 37.70 23.21
C ARG A 382 17.93 36.42 22.73
N ILE A 383 17.29 35.69 21.82
CA ILE A 383 17.77 34.37 21.38
C ILE A 383 19.21 34.39 20.84
N ARG A 384 19.63 35.42 20.09
CA ARG A 384 21.00 35.51 19.55
C ARG A 384 22.06 35.51 20.66
N GLN A 385 21.87 36.34 21.68
CA GLN A 385 22.81 36.41 22.80
C GLN A 385 22.82 35.11 23.61
N LEU A 386 21.68 34.40 23.71
CA LEU A 386 21.67 33.07 24.32
C LEU A 386 22.51 32.08 23.52
N LEU A 387 22.37 32.05 22.19
CA LEU A 387 23.16 31.19 21.30
C LEU A 387 24.65 31.51 21.37
N GLU A 388 25.01 32.80 21.32
CA GLU A 388 26.38 33.30 21.53
C GLU A 388 26.95 32.85 22.88
N SER A 389 26.16 32.93 23.97
CA SER A 389 26.55 32.50 25.33
C SER A 389 26.65 30.98 25.54
N LEU A 390 26.34 30.20 24.50
CA LEU A 390 26.39 28.73 24.46
C LEU A 390 27.29 28.20 23.32
N GLY A 391 27.86 29.08 22.48
CA GLY A 391 28.69 28.71 21.32
C GLY A 391 27.93 28.08 20.14
N ILE A 392 26.60 28.20 20.09
CA ILE A 392 25.75 27.54 19.08
C ILE A 392 25.50 28.47 17.89
N THR A 393 25.61 27.97 16.66
CA THR A 393 25.35 28.76 15.44
C THR A 393 23.85 28.97 15.16
N GLU A 394 23.51 30.01 14.38
CA GLU A 394 22.15 30.18 13.84
C GLU A 394 21.67 29.01 12.95
N LEU A 395 22.57 28.15 12.47
CA LEU A 395 22.22 26.98 11.65
C LEU A 395 21.77 25.82 12.54
N GLU A 396 22.54 25.51 13.58
CA GLU A 396 22.25 24.46 14.56
C GLU A 396 21.01 24.79 15.39
N ALA A 397 20.85 26.06 15.78
CA ALA A 397 19.70 26.58 16.51
C ALA A 397 18.36 26.44 15.76
N ARG A 398 18.38 26.21 14.44
CA ARG A 398 17.17 25.90 13.64
C ARG A 398 16.67 24.49 13.83
N HIS A 399 17.53 23.59 14.33
CA HIS A 399 17.25 22.18 14.57
C HIS A 399 16.58 21.47 13.37
N LYS A 400 17.15 21.65 12.18
CA LYS A 400 16.69 21.08 10.90
C LYS A 400 17.82 20.30 10.20
N PRO A 401 17.50 19.38 9.27
CA PRO A 401 18.51 18.86 8.36
C PRO A 401 19.05 19.97 7.44
N SER A 402 20.25 19.79 6.89
CA SER A 402 20.85 20.73 5.93
C SER A 402 21.19 20.01 4.61
N VAL A 403 20.77 20.58 3.50
CA VAL A 403 21.06 20.12 2.13
C VAL A 403 22.11 21.02 1.50
N ARG A 404 23.26 20.45 1.13
CA ARG A 404 24.39 21.15 0.51
C ARG A 404 24.39 20.96 -1.00
N VAL A 405 24.36 22.07 -1.71
CA VAL A 405 24.36 22.13 -3.18
C VAL A 405 25.79 21.98 -3.69
N ILE A 406 26.23 20.73 -3.88
CA ILE A 406 27.58 20.40 -4.38
C ILE A 406 27.58 20.31 -5.90
N ALA A 407 28.54 21.00 -6.54
CA ALA A 407 28.72 20.94 -7.99
C ALA A 407 29.19 19.53 -8.43
N GLY A 408 28.56 18.99 -9.46
CA GLY A 408 28.76 17.60 -9.93
C GLY A 408 27.77 16.59 -9.32
N GLU A 409 27.29 16.83 -8.09
CA GLU A 409 26.51 15.85 -7.31
C GLU A 409 24.99 15.99 -7.48
N LEU A 410 24.55 16.41 -8.67
CA LEU A 410 23.16 16.75 -9.00
C LEU A 410 22.14 15.69 -8.53
N SER A 411 22.44 14.41 -8.75
CA SER A 411 21.56 13.31 -8.35
C SER A 411 21.47 13.14 -6.83
N ARG A 412 22.57 13.31 -6.09
CA ARG A 412 22.58 13.22 -4.62
C ARG A 412 21.80 14.38 -4.01
N VAL A 413 21.89 15.59 -4.58
CA VAL A 413 21.13 16.76 -4.11
C VAL A 413 19.61 16.56 -4.32
N ILE A 414 19.22 15.90 -5.41
CA ILE A 414 17.83 15.53 -5.69
C ILE A 414 17.36 14.41 -4.74
N ASP A 415 18.14 13.35 -4.58
CA ASP A 415 17.86 12.25 -3.64
C ASP A 415 17.71 12.76 -2.19
N ALA A 416 18.59 13.69 -1.77
CA ALA A 416 18.54 14.34 -0.47
C ALA A 416 17.29 15.19 -0.28
N ALA A 417 16.89 15.96 -1.30
CA ALA A 417 15.67 16.76 -1.28
C ALA A 417 14.41 15.88 -1.23
N GLU A 418 14.37 14.81 -2.02
CA GLU A 418 13.26 13.86 -1.99
C GLU A 418 13.14 13.19 -0.62
N LYS A 419 14.26 12.77 -0.03
CA LYS A 419 14.27 12.19 1.32
C LYS A 419 13.81 13.17 2.39
N VAL A 420 14.29 14.42 2.36
CA VAL A 420 13.83 15.50 3.27
C VAL A 420 12.32 15.72 3.17
N LEU A 421 11.74 15.58 1.97
CA LEU A 421 10.30 15.68 1.74
C LEU A 421 9.53 14.47 2.28
N ALA A 422 10.04 13.25 2.04
CA ALA A 422 9.46 12.01 2.54
C ALA A 422 9.49 11.93 4.07
N ASP A 423 10.58 12.39 4.71
CA ASP A 423 10.74 12.49 6.16
C ASP A 423 9.72 13.46 6.83
N GLN A 424 8.96 14.25 6.06
CA GLN A 424 7.83 15.05 6.58
C GLN A 424 6.54 14.23 6.81
N GLY A 425 6.46 12.99 6.31
CA GLY A 425 5.35 12.05 6.57
C GLY A 425 3.99 12.38 5.93
N HIS A 426 3.88 13.46 5.14
CA HIS A 426 2.62 13.89 4.50
C HIS A 426 2.71 14.11 2.98
N TYR A 427 3.83 13.69 2.38
CA TYR A 427 4.04 13.64 0.93
C TYR A 427 4.24 12.20 0.46
N PHE A 428 3.69 11.91 -0.72
CA PHE A 428 3.65 10.59 -1.33
C PHE A 428 3.98 10.69 -2.82
N GLN A 429 4.25 9.55 -3.47
CA GLN A 429 4.24 9.45 -4.92
C GLN A 429 2.96 8.77 -5.41
N SER A 430 2.30 9.34 -6.41
CA SER A 430 1.18 8.67 -7.09
C SER A 430 1.17 9.01 -8.57
N GLY A 431 1.07 7.99 -9.42
CA GLY A 431 0.97 8.16 -10.88
C GLY A 431 2.11 8.91 -11.57
N GLY A 432 3.31 8.98 -10.97
CA GLY A 432 4.44 9.78 -11.46
C GLY A 432 4.43 11.25 -11.01
N LEU A 433 3.58 11.59 -10.05
CA LEU A 433 3.47 12.91 -9.41
C LEU A 433 3.90 12.81 -7.94
N VAL A 434 4.52 13.87 -7.42
CA VAL A 434 4.53 14.13 -5.97
C VAL A 434 3.14 14.61 -5.60
N VAL A 435 2.53 13.99 -4.59
CA VAL A 435 1.17 14.32 -4.12
C VAL A 435 1.16 14.50 -2.60
N SER A 436 0.21 15.29 -2.11
CA SER A 436 -0.19 15.32 -0.71
C SER A 436 -1.68 15.02 -0.59
N ILE A 437 -2.17 14.85 0.65
CA ILE A 437 -3.58 14.64 0.94
C ILE A 437 -4.15 15.95 1.48
N ALA A 438 -5.17 16.49 0.79
CA ALA A 438 -5.92 17.65 1.26
C ALA A 438 -7.29 17.21 1.78
N ILE A 439 -7.72 17.76 2.92
CA ILE A 439 -9.04 17.55 3.48
C ILE A 439 -9.85 18.83 3.24
N ASP A 440 -10.99 18.72 2.56
CA ASP A 440 -11.87 19.87 2.33
C ASP A 440 -12.46 20.36 3.67
N PRO A 441 -12.40 21.67 3.99
CA PRO A 441 -12.78 22.17 5.30
C PRO A 441 -14.29 22.15 5.57
N ALA A 442 -15.14 22.09 4.54
CA ALA A 442 -16.60 22.16 4.69
C ALA A 442 -17.26 20.76 4.71
N THR A 443 -16.80 19.86 3.85
CA THR A 443 -17.32 18.49 3.68
C THR A 443 -16.51 17.44 4.43
N ARG A 444 -15.27 17.77 4.85
CA ARG A 444 -14.30 16.86 5.48
C ARG A 444 -13.86 15.70 4.57
N ASP A 445 -14.14 15.74 3.26
CA ASP A 445 -13.70 14.70 2.34
C ASP A 445 -12.20 14.85 1.99
N PRO A 446 -11.43 13.74 2.05
CA PRO A 446 -10.03 13.72 1.66
C PRO A 446 -9.83 13.56 0.14
N SER A 447 -8.84 14.24 -0.43
CA SER A 447 -8.50 14.20 -1.85
C SER A 447 -6.99 14.12 -2.08
N ILE A 448 -6.57 13.47 -3.17
CA ILE A 448 -5.17 13.47 -3.61
C ILE A 448 -4.92 14.77 -4.37
N VAL A 449 -3.91 15.55 -3.98
CA VAL A 449 -3.57 16.82 -4.63
C VAL A 449 -2.13 16.77 -5.15
N PRO A 450 -1.91 16.92 -6.47
CA PRO A 450 -0.57 17.07 -7.04
C PRO A 450 0.14 18.34 -6.52
N VAL A 451 1.34 18.17 -5.98
CA VAL A 451 2.14 19.28 -5.44
C VAL A 451 2.76 20.05 -6.61
N SER A 452 2.46 21.35 -6.73
CA SER A 452 3.06 22.20 -7.77
C SER A 452 4.54 22.47 -7.49
N ALA A 453 5.33 22.75 -8.54
CA ALA A 453 6.76 23.06 -8.37
C ALA A 453 7.02 24.26 -7.41
N GLY A 454 6.14 25.26 -7.41
CA GLY A 454 6.24 26.41 -6.50
C GLY A 454 5.93 26.05 -5.04
N ALA A 455 4.95 25.17 -4.81
CA ALA A 455 4.70 24.60 -3.49
C ALA A 455 5.91 23.76 -3.04
N LEU A 456 6.40 22.84 -3.89
CA LEU A 456 7.55 22.01 -3.61
C LEU A 456 8.81 22.82 -3.19
N THR A 457 9.08 23.95 -3.84
CA THR A 457 10.16 24.88 -3.39
C THR A 457 9.90 25.45 -2.00
N LYS A 458 8.67 25.90 -1.69
CA LYS A 458 8.30 26.44 -0.37
C LYS A 458 8.47 25.37 0.72
N GLU A 459 7.93 24.18 0.51
CA GLU A 459 7.93 23.16 1.56
C GLU A 459 9.35 22.62 1.80
N LEU A 460 10.19 22.53 0.76
CA LEU A 460 11.61 22.18 0.92
C LEU A 460 12.46 23.29 1.57
N SER A 461 12.10 24.56 1.45
CA SER A 461 12.76 25.65 2.19
C SER A 461 12.31 25.76 3.65
N ILE A 462 11.16 25.17 3.99
CA ILE A 462 10.70 24.99 5.37
C ILE A 462 11.30 23.71 5.98
N ALA A 463 11.35 22.60 5.25
CA ALA A 463 11.78 21.30 5.75
C ALA A 463 13.28 21.22 6.09
N ALA A 464 14.14 21.86 5.30
CA ALA A 464 15.60 21.85 5.50
C ALA A 464 16.23 23.25 5.41
N ASN A 465 17.41 23.39 6.02
CA ASN A 465 18.35 24.42 5.63
C ASN A 465 18.95 24.07 4.26
N TRP A 466 19.22 25.06 3.42
CA TRP A 466 19.92 24.86 2.16
C TRP A 466 21.21 25.69 2.15
N GLU A 467 22.30 25.08 1.71
CA GLU A 467 23.64 25.67 1.74
C GLU A 467 24.33 25.51 0.38
N LYS A 468 25.17 26.47 0.02
CA LYS A 468 26.10 26.40 -1.12
C LYS A 468 27.47 26.88 -0.69
N TYR A 469 28.54 26.35 -1.28
CA TYR A 469 29.88 26.85 -1.00
C TYR A 469 30.13 28.18 -1.75
N ASP A 470 30.60 29.21 -1.05
CA ASP A 470 31.02 30.48 -1.65
C ASP A 470 32.54 30.66 -1.48
N GLY A 471 33.28 30.50 -2.57
CA GLY A 471 34.74 30.61 -2.60
C GLY A 471 35.30 32.01 -2.26
N ARG A 472 34.47 33.06 -2.14
CA ARG A 472 34.89 34.39 -1.67
C ARG A 472 35.11 34.42 -0.16
N VAL A 473 34.19 33.79 0.59
CA VAL A 473 34.29 33.63 2.05
C VAL A 473 34.94 32.31 2.46
N LYS A 474 35.08 31.37 1.50
CA LYS A 474 35.63 30.01 1.66
C LYS A 474 34.83 29.13 2.62
N ASP A 475 33.53 29.33 2.67
CA ASP A 475 32.63 28.66 3.60
C ASP A 475 31.26 28.33 2.97
N TRP A 476 30.44 27.55 3.67
CA TRP A 476 29.07 27.23 3.31
C TRP A 476 28.14 28.38 3.71
N VAL A 477 27.51 28.99 2.71
CA VAL A 477 26.54 30.07 2.92
C VAL A 477 25.12 29.58 2.66
N ARG A 478 24.19 29.98 3.51
CA ARG A 478 22.77 29.64 3.38
C ARG A 478 22.20 30.21 2.07
N CYS A 479 21.38 29.42 1.38
CA CYS A 479 20.60 29.82 0.23
C CYS A 479 19.16 29.28 0.32
N ASP A 480 18.35 29.57 -0.70
CA ASP A 480 17.07 28.90 -0.93
C ASP A 480 17.25 27.63 -1.78
N PRO A 481 16.26 26.73 -1.87
CA PRO A 481 16.35 25.52 -2.70
C PRO A 481 16.52 25.91 -4.18
N PRO A 482 17.63 25.52 -4.87
CA PRO A 482 17.89 26.07 -6.21
C PRO A 482 16.96 25.46 -7.26
N THR A 483 16.30 26.33 -8.04
CA THR A 483 15.24 25.99 -9.00
C THR A 483 15.53 24.76 -9.85
N GLN A 484 16.76 24.61 -10.38
CA GLN A 484 17.17 23.45 -11.19
C GLN A 484 16.88 22.11 -10.50
N HIS A 485 17.23 21.96 -9.23
CA HIS A 485 17.03 20.71 -8.48
C HIS A 485 15.54 20.44 -8.25
N ILE A 486 14.77 21.48 -7.92
CA ILE A 486 13.33 21.36 -7.68
C ILE A 486 12.58 21.03 -8.97
N THR A 487 12.95 21.66 -10.09
CA THR A 487 12.39 21.36 -11.41
C THR A 487 12.66 19.91 -11.80
N ILE A 488 13.88 19.39 -11.61
CA ILE A 488 14.19 17.99 -11.94
C ILE A 488 13.42 17.04 -11.02
N LEU A 489 13.37 17.30 -9.70
CA LEU A 489 12.57 16.50 -8.76
C LEU A 489 11.08 16.47 -9.12
N TYR A 490 10.49 17.62 -9.45
CA TYR A 490 9.09 17.72 -9.90
C TYR A 490 8.81 16.96 -11.22
N HIS A 491 9.82 16.81 -12.08
CA HIS A 491 9.72 16.09 -13.35
C HIS A 491 10.25 14.64 -13.32
N ALA A 492 10.83 14.17 -12.22
CA ALA A 492 11.51 12.87 -12.13
C ALA A 492 10.63 11.68 -12.53
N GLY A 493 9.33 11.71 -12.18
CA GLY A 493 8.35 10.69 -12.61
C GLY A 493 8.46 9.33 -11.91
N SER A 494 9.57 9.07 -11.21
CA SER A 494 9.79 7.97 -10.28
C SER A 494 10.56 8.51 -9.08
N TYR A 495 10.27 7.99 -7.89
CA TYR A 495 10.73 8.51 -6.60
C TYR A 495 11.20 7.35 -5.72
N ARG A 496 12.30 7.51 -4.98
CA ARG A 496 12.95 6.40 -4.22
C ARG A 496 12.56 6.34 -2.75
N TYR A 497 12.26 7.49 -2.16
CA TYR A 497 12.04 7.70 -0.72
C TYR A 497 10.59 8.05 -0.40
N LEU A 498 9.88 8.74 -1.30
CA LEU A 498 8.44 9.04 -1.15
C LEU A 498 7.62 7.75 -1.15
N PRO A 499 6.78 7.48 -0.12
CA PRO A 499 5.94 6.30 -0.10
C PRO A 499 4.91 6.33 -1.24
N PRO A 500 4.62 5.19 -1.91
CA PRO A 500 3.61 5.12 -2.96
C PRO A 500 2.19 5.28 -2.37
N LEU A 501 1.30 5.98 -3.07
CA LEU A 501 -0.11 6.14 -2.68
C LEU A 501 -1.03 5.61 -3.79
N ALA A 502 -1.68 4.48 -3.52
CA ALA A 502 -2.61 3.80 -4.43
C ALA A 502 -4.05 4.37 -4.39
N GLY A 503 -4.42 5.01 -3.26
CA GLY A 503 -5.73 5.64 -3.09
C GLY A 503 -5.98 6.12 -1.66
N ILE A 504 -7.13 6.77 -1.47
CA ILE A 504 -7.61 7.32 -0.21
C ILE A 504 -8.85 6.55 0.26
N VAL A 505 -8.88 6.23 1.55
CA VAL A 505 -9.94 5.46 2.20
C VAL A 505 -10.68 6.36 3.21
N ARG A 506 -12.02 6.26 3.25
CA ARG A 506 -12.93 7.16 4.00
C ARG A 506 -13.69 6.46 5.15
N GLN A 507 -13.26 5.25 5.52
CA GLN A 507 -13.81 4.34 6.54
C GLN A 507 -12.98 3.06 6.65
N PRO A 508 -13.20 2.16 7.62
CA PRO A 508 -12.60 0.83 7.62
C PRO A 508 -12.89 0.05 6.33
N TYR A 509 -11.91 -0.73 5.88
CA TYR A 509 -11.91 -1.40 4.58
C TYR A 509 -11.19 -2.75 4.67
N PHE A 510 -11.52 -3.66 3.75
CA PHE A 510 -10.76 -4.91 3.64
C PHE A 510 -9.50 -4.67 2.79
N ARG A 511 -8.34 -5.11 3.24
CA ARG A 511 -7.12 -5.10 2.43
C ARG A 511 -7.21 -6.19 1.35
N GLU A 512 -6.83 -5.88 0.13
CA GLU A 512 -7.01 -6.76 -1.03
C GLU A 512 -6.08 -7.99 -1.04
N SER A 513 -4.88 -7.88 -0.43
CA SER A 513 -3.84 -8.92 -0.44
C SER A 513 -4.11 -10.12 0.47
N ASP A 514 -4.84 -9.91 1.57
CA ASP A 514 -5.04 -10.88 2.66
C ASP A 514 -6.48 -10.89 3.20
N GLY A 515 -7.29 -9.89 2.84
CA GLY A 515 -8.64 -9.72 3.35
C GLY A 515 -8.69 -9.23 4.80
N GLU A 516 -7.62 -8.69 5.40
CA GLU A 516 -7.68 -8.10 6.75
C GLU A 516 -8.66 -6.91 6.77
N LEU A 517 -9.49 -6.78 7.80
CA LEU A 517 -10.32 -5.58 7.99
C LEU A 517 -9.50 -4.50 8.71
N VAL A 518 -8.98 -3.54 7.94
CA VAL A 518 -8.16 -2.44 8.45
C VAL A 518 -9.06 -1.42 9.14
N LEU A 519 -9.02 -1.39 10.47
CA LEU A 519 -9.81 -0.50 11.33
C LEU A 519 -9.11 0.82 11.68
N GLN A 520 -7.80 0.93 11.48
CA GLN A 520 -7.02 2.11 11.86
C GLN A 520 -6.86 3.08 10.67
N PRO A 521 -6.97 4.41 10.89
CA PRO A 521 -6.65 5.43 9.90
C PRO A 521 -5.13 5.62 9.76
N GLY A 522 -4.72 6.44 8.79
CA GLY A 522 -3.32 6.66 8.41
C GLY A 522 -2.88 5.80 7.22
N TYR A 523 -1.56 5.75 6.98
CA TYR A 523 -0.97 5.06 5.83
C TYR A 523 -0.74 3.57 6.12
N ASP A 524 -1.44 2.68 5.41
CA ASP A 524 -1.18 1.23 5.44
C ASP A 524 -0.14 0.87 4.35
N ALA A 525 1.07 0.49 4.79
CA ALA A 525 2.19 0.25 3.88
C ALA A 525 2.00 -0.96 2.94
N ILE A 526 1.04 -1.85 3.23
CA ILE A 526 0.78 -3.06 2.44
C ILE A 526 -0.19 -2.75 1.29
N SER A 527 -1.34 -2.12 1.56
CA SER A 527 -2.27 -1.65 0.51
C SER A 527 -1.78 -0.41 -0.23
N GLN A 528 -0.85 0.34 0.35
CA GLN A 528 -0.43 1.67 -0.11
C GLN A 528 -1.58 2.70 -0.10
N CYS A 529 -2.60 2.47 0.73
CA CYS A 529 -3.74 3.37 0.91
C CYS A 529 -3.59 4.23 2.16
N PHE A 530 -4.19 5.42 2.15
CA PHE A 530 -4.26 6.29 3.32
C PHE A 530 -5.70 6.45 3.82
N GLY A 531 -5.97 6.03 5.06
CA GLY A 531 -7.25 6.17 5.72
C GLY A 531 -7.43 7.54 6.39
N VAL A 532 -8.49 8.27 6.02
CA VAL A 532 -8.93 9.50 6.69
C VAL A 532 -10.36 9.29 7.20
N PHE A 533 -10.47 8.84 8.45
CA PHE A 533 -11.72 8.63 9.18
C PHE A 533 -11.42 8.54 10.69
N ASP A 534 -12.42 8.75 11.54
CA ASP A 534 -12.30 8.45 12.97
C ASP A 534 -12.69 6.97 13.22
N PRO A 535 -11.83 6.14 13.82
CA PRO A 535 -12.15 4.72 14.06
C PRO A 535 -13.33 4.54 15.04
N ASN A 536 -13.61 5.52 15.91
CA ASN A 536 -14.69 5.42 16.91
C ASN A 536 -16.09 5.48 16.29
N ASP A 537 -16.24 6.00 15.07
CA ASP A 537 -17.52 6.02 14.33
C ASP A 537 -17.98 4.61 13.90
N TYR A 538 -17.07 3.63 13.83
CA TYR A 538 -17.28 2.35 13.13
C TYR A 538 -17.31 1.13 14.08
N ILE A 539 -18.28 1.13 14.99
CA ILE A 539 -18.47 0.05 15.97
C ILE A 539 -19.10 -1.17 15.29
N LEU A 540 -18.35 -2.28 15.28
CA LEU A 540 -18.75 -3.56 14.68
C LEU A 540 -19.20 -4.56 15.77
N PRO A 541 -20.39 -5.18 15.63
CA PRO A 541 -20.82 -6.28 16.48
C PRO A 541 -20.09 -7.59 16.14
N GLU A 542 -20.23 -8.59 17.02
CA GLU A 542 -19.77 -9.96 16.75
C GLU A 542 -20.36 -10.50 15.43
N PRO A 543 -19.52 -10.92 14.45
CA PRO A 543 -19.97 -11.29 13.11
C PRO A 543 -20.75 -12.62 13.11
N THR A 544 -22.05 -12.51 13.32
CA THR A 544 -23.01 -13.62 13.42
C THR A 544 -24.10 -13.49 12.36
N LEU A 545 -24.77 -14.59 12.01
CA LEU A 545 -25.88 -14.59 11.05
C LEU A 545 -27.01 -13.62 11.48
N GLU A 546 -27.34 -13.56 12.77
CA GLU A 546 -28.37 -12.64 13.27
C GLU A 546 -27.92 -11.18 13.26
N ALA A 547 -26.63 -10.89 13.48
CA ALA A 547 -26.08 -9.55 13.27
C ALA A 547 -26.15 -9.14 11.79
N ALA A 548 -25.87 -10.07 10.86
CA ALA A 548 -25.97 -9.84 9.42
C ALA A 548 -27.41 -9.60 8.95
N LYS A 549 -28.37 -10.40 9.39
CA LYS A 549 -29.81 -10.17 9.14
C LYS A 549 -30.27 -8.81 9.69
N LYS A 550 -29.88 -8.47 10.93
CA LYS A 550 -30.19 -7.18 11.56
C LYS A 550 -29.51 -5.99 10.87
N ALA A 551 -28.35 -6.20 10.26
CA ALA A 551 -27.69 -5.21 9.42
C ALA A 551 -28.41 -5.03 8.09
N LEU A 552 -28.77 -6.13 7.41
CA LEU A 552 -29.52 -6.10 6.15
C LEU A 552 -30.86 -5.38 6.30
N ALA A 553 -31.64 -5.69 7.35
CA ALA A 553 -32.89 -5.02 7.67
C ALA A 553 -32.76 -3.49 7.89
N GLN A 554 -31.58 -3.01 8.32
CA GLN A 554 -31.32 -1.57 8.44
C GLN A 554 -31.03 -0.90 7.08
N LEU A 555 -30.57 -1.65 6.08
CA LEU A 555 -30.42 -1.19 4.70
C LEU A 555 -31.78 -1.25 3.95
N GLU A 556 -32.58 -2.30 4.19
CA GLU A 556 -33.93 -2.43 3.64
C GLU A 556 -34.85 -1.26 4.02
N GLU A 557 -34.83 -0.83 5.29
CA GLU A 557 -35.63 0.30 5.79
C GLU A 557 -35.25 1.64 5.14
N LEU A 558 -34.08 1.76 4.50
CA LEU A 558 -33.71 2.95 3.70
C LEU A 558 -34.34 2.92 2.29
N LEU A 559 -34.61 1.74 1.74
CA LEU A 559 -35.16 1.54 0.40
C LEU A 559 -36.69 1.48 0.37
N LYS A 560 -37.33 1.49 1.54
CA LYS A 560 -38.78 1.30 1.75
C LYS A 560 -39.71 2.30 1.04
N GLU A 561 -39.25 3.53 0.83
CA GLU A 561 -39.99 4.58 0.10
C GLU A 561 -39.65 4.61 -1.41
N PHE A 562 -38.68 3.81 -1.87
CA PHE A 562 -38.30 3.75 -3.28
C PHE A 562 -39.13 2.71 -4.03
N HIS A 563 -39.65 3.12 -5.18
CA HIS A 563 -40.58 2.32 -5.99
C HIS A 563 -39.82 1.38 -6.94
N LEU A 564 -39.04 0.46 -6.35
CA LEU A 564 -38.21 -0.51 -7.07
C LEU A 564 -39.09 -1.57 -7.76
N VAL A 565 -38.79 -1.90 -9.03
CA VAL A 565 -39.64 -2.77 -9.87
C VAL A 565 -39.71 -4.21 -9.35
N SER A 566 -38.59 -4.76 -8.87
CA SER A 566 -38.50 -6.13 -8.38
C SER A 566 -37.67 -6.27 -7.09
N ASN A 567 -37.73 -7.44 -6.46
CA ASN A 567 -36.81 -7.79 -5.37
C ASN A 567 -35.36 -7.97 -5.85
N ALA A 568 -35.12 -8.20 -7.15
CA ALA A 568 -33.78 -8.19 -7.71
C ALA A 568 -33.22 -6.75 -7.81
N ASP A 569 -34.04 -5.76 -8.19
CA ASP A 569 -33.67 -4.33 -8.17
C ASP A 569 -33.35 -3.86 -6.74
N LYS A 570 -34.10 -4.35 -5.73
CA LYS A 570 -33.78 -4.10 -4.31
C LYS A 570 -32.45 -4.75 -3.91
N SER A 571 -32.21 -6.00 -4.30
CA SER A 571 -30.93 -6.68 -4.08
C SER A 571 -29.78 -5.90 -4.73
N ALA A 572 -29.95 -5.45 -5.97
CA ALA A 572 -29.02 -4.62 -6.72
C ALA A 572 -28.73 -3.27 -6.03
N ALA A 573 -29.76 -2.58 -5.52
CA ALA A 573 -29.60 -1.33 -4.78
C ALA A 573 -28.82 -1.52 -3.47
N ILE A 574 -29.04 -2.62 -2.75
CA ILE A 574 -28.24 -2.98 -1.57
C ILE A 574 -26.81 -3.36 -1.98
N ALA A 575 -26.62 -4.11 -3.06
CA ALA A 575 -25.30 -4.42 -3.60
C ALA A 575 -24.55 -3.17 -4.08
N ALA A 576 -25.24 -2.12 -4.53
CA ALA A 576 -24.68 -0.82 -4.83
C ALA A 576 -24.19 -0.10 -3.56
N MET A 577 -24.97 -0.10 -2.47
CA MET A 577 -24.53 0.40 -1.15
C MET A 577 -23.34 -0.39 -0.59
N ILE A 578 -23.33 -1.72 -0.76
CA ILE A 578 -22.20 -2.56 -0.34
C ILE A 578 -20.96 -2.22 -1.18
N THR A 579 -21.11 -2.11 -2.51
CA THR A 579 -20.02 -1.70 -3.41
C THR A 579 -19.50 -0.31 -3.05
N ALA A 580 -20.38 0.63 -2.71
CA ALA A 580 -20.01 1.97 -2.24
C ALA A 580 -19.13 1.92 -0.98
N VAL A 581 -19.43 1.03 -0.02
CA VAL A 581 -18.58 0.85 1.17
C VAL A 581 -17.22 0.28 0.82
N VAL A 582 -17.16 -0.82 0.06
CA VAL A 582 -15.92 -1.56 -0.17
C VAL A 582 -15.15 -1.16 -1.43
N ARG A 583 -15.60 -0.15 -2.21
CA ARG A 583 -15.09 0.15 -3.56
C ARG A 583 -13.58 0.18 -3.68
N ILE A 584 -12.88 0.74 -2.69
CA ILE A 584 -11.42 0.89 -2.65
C ILE A 584 -10.66 -0.45 -2.49
N THR A 585 -11.32 -1.47 -1.95
CA THR A 585 -10.85 -2.87 -1.90
C THR A 585 -10.80 -3.51 -3.28
N LEU A 586 -11.74 -3.13 -4.15
CA LEU A 586 -12.02 -3.87 -5.38
C LEU A 586 -11.17 -3.34 -6.54
N ALA A 587 -10.36 -4.17 -7.17
CA ALA A 587 -9.77 -3.84 -8.48
C ALA A 587 -10.84 -3.46 -9.52
N TYR A 588 -11.91 -4.26 -9.62
CA TYR A 588 -13.01 -4.08 -10.58
C TYR A 588 -14.36 -4.12 -9.89
N ALA A 589 -15.28 -3.26 -10.33
CA ALA A 589 -16.68 -3.24 -9.94
C ALA A 589 -17.51 -2.68 -11.11
N PRO A 590 -18.79 -3.10 -11.28
CA PRO A 590 -19.67 -2.47 -12.25
C PRO A 590 -19.98 -1.02 -11.87
N GLY A 591 -20.37 -0.22 -12.86
CA GLY A 591 -21.15 0.99 -12.61
C GLY A 591 -22.59 0.63 -12.24
N PHE A 592 -23.33 1.54 -11.63
CA PHE A 592 -24.76 1.35 -11.33
C PHE A 592 -25.58 2.46 -11.98
N HIS A 593 -26.69 2.10 -12.62
CA HIS A 593 -27.55 3.05 -13.34
C HIS A 593 -28.99 2.96 -12.86
N ASN A 594 -29.49 4.06 -12.28
CA ASN A 594 -30.87 4.16 -11.81
C ASN A 594 -31.77 4.60 -12.96
N GLN A 595 -32.55 3.67 -13.51
CA GLN A 595 -33.44 3.91 -14.66
C GLN A 595 -34.91 3.98 -14.21
N ALA A 596 -35.67 4.91 -14.79
CA ALA A 596 -37.11 5.04 -14.54
C ALA A 596 -37.81 5.63 -15.77
N PRO A 597 -39.13 5.38 -15.97
CA PRO A 597 -39.85 5.81 -17.17
C PRO A 597 -40.11 7.32 -17.25
N ILE A 598 -40.00 8.05 -16.12
CA ILE A 598 -40.33 9.48 -16.01
C ILE A 598 -39.44 10.18 -14.97
N PHE A 599 -39.33 11.51 -15.10
CA PHE A 599 -38.67 12.40 -14.14
C PHE A 599 -39.39 12.39 -12.76
N GLY A 600 -38.72 12.89 -11.72
CA GLY A 600 -39.25 12.90 -10.34
C GLY A 600 -39.26 11.53 -9.63
N SER A 601 -39.06 10.41 -10.35
CA SER A 601 -39.10 9.03 -9.84
C SER A 601 -38.00 8.63 -8.82
N GLY A 602 -37.31 9.57 -8.18
CA GLY A 602 -36.32 9.31 -7.12
C GLY A 602 -34.94 8.80 -7.55
N LYS A 603 -34.67 8.64 -8.86
CA LYS A 603 -33.40 8.08 -9.39
C LYS A 603 -32.14 8.72 -8.80
N THR A 604 -32.04 10.04 -8.92
CA THR A 604 -30.96 10.87 -8.38
C THR A 604 -30.87 10.76 -6.85
N TYR A 605 -32.01 10.69 -6.16
CA TYR A 605 -32.04 10.54 -4.71
C TYR A 605 -31.53 9.15 -4.26
N LEU A 606 -31.71 8.11 -5.10
CA LEU A 606 -31.09 6.80 -4.90
C LEU A 606 -29.58 6.85 -5.19
N CYS A 607 -29.11 7.61 -6.18
CA CYS A 607 -27.67 7.84 -6.39
C CYS A 607 -27.03 8.53 -5.18
N GLU A 608 -27.68 9.55 -4.61
CA GLU A 608 -27.23 10.24 -3.41
C GLU A 608 -27.25 9.33 -2.18
N LEU A 609 -28.27 8.46 -2.04
CA LEU A 609 -28.37 7.48 -0.97
C LEU A 609 -27.28 6.41 -1.03
N ILE A 610 -26.96 5.91 -2.22
CA ILE A 610 -25.83 4.98 -2.43
C ILE A 610 -24.51 5.72 -2.14
N GLY A 611 -24.38 6.96 -2.61
CA GLY A 611 -23.14 7.73 -2.55
C GLY A 611 -22.64 8.06 -1.14
N VAL A 612 -23.55 8.35 -0.20
CA VAL A 612 -23.17 8.65 1.20
C VAL A 612 -22.53 7.46 1.95
N PHE A 613 -22.62 6.23 1.43
CA PHE A 613 -21.85 5.09 1.92
C PHE A 613 -20.37 5.11 1.49
N ALA A 614 -20.02 5.79 0.40
CA ALA A 614 -18.65 5.84 -0.13
C ALA A 614 -17.80 7.00 0.45
N GLY A 615 -18.43 8.13 0.80
CA GLY A 615 -17.72 9.27 1.41
C GLY A 615 -18.61 10.18 2.26
N PRO A 616 -18.02 11.12 3.04
CA PRO A 616 -18.75 12.17 3.76
C PRO A 616 -19.29 13.30 2.84
N ALA A 617 -18.63 13.57 1.70
CA ALA A 617 -19.10 14.54 0.72
C ALA A 617 -20.33 14.06 -0.08
N ALA A 618 -20.94 14.98 -0.82
CA ALA A 618 -21.89 14.66 -1.89
C ALA A 618 -21.17 14.09 -3.13
N ASN A 619 -21.93 13.42 -4.00
CA ASN A 619 -21.41 12.87 -5.26
C ASN A 619 -20.88 13.97 -6.19
N ILE A 620 -19.79 13.69 -6.93
CA ILE A 620 -19.35 14.59 -7.98
C ILE A 620 -20.22 14.36 -9.21
N LYS A 621 -21.27 15.17 -9.34
CA LYS A 621 -22.21 15.16 -10.45
C LYS A 621 -21.63 15.83 -11.70
N VAL A 622 -21.69 15.15 -12.84
CA VAL A 622 -21.22 15.63 -14.14
C VAL A 622 -22.13 15.12 -15.26
N SER A 623 -22.24 15.86 -16.36
CA SER A 623 -22.92 15.35 -17.57
C SER A 623 -22.16 14.16 -18.18
N TYR A 624 -22.88 13.20 -18.75
CA TYR A 624 -22.25 12.11 -19.49
C TYR A 624 -21.58 12.65 -20.78
N PRO A 625 -20.33 12.28 -21.09
CA PRO A 625 -19.62 12.82 -22.25
C PRO A 625 -20.17 12.32 -23.58
N THR A 626 -20.19 13.20 -24.57
CA THR A 626 -20.74 12.96 -25.92
C THR A 626 -19.68 12.51 -26.94
N THR A 627 -18.41 12.87 -26.70
CA THR A 627 -17.27 12.54 -27.58
C THR A 627 -16.19 11.78 -26.81
N SER A 628 -15.32 11.04 -27.52
CA SER A 628 -14.30 10.20 -26.87
C SER A 628 -13.16 11.06 -26.28
N GLU A 629 -12.93 12.21 -26.88
CA GLU A 629 -11.96 13.23 -26.54
C GLU A 629 -12.40 13.97 -25.27
N GLU A 630 -13.67 14.38 -25.21
CA GLU A 630 -14.33 14.92 -24.02
C GLU A 630 -14.35 13.90 -22.88
N ALA A 631 -14.77 12.66 -23.14
CA ALA A 631 -14.77 11.61 -22.13
C ALA A 631 -13.38 11.42 -21.52
N THR A 632 -12.33 11.38 -22.35
CA THR A 632 -10.95 11.18 -21.88
C THR A 632 -10.48 12.36 -21.03
N LYS A 633 -10.81 13.60 -21.44
CA LYS A 633 -10.54 14.82 -20.67
C LYS A 633 -11.24 14.80 -19.30
N VAL A 634 -12.55 14.56 -19.27
CA VAL A 634 -13.38 14.64 -18.06
C VAL A 634 -12.99 13.55 -17.06
N ILE A 635 -12.97 12.29 -17.48
CA ILE A 635 -12.72 11.16 -16.58
C ILE A 635 -11.30 11.19 -16.00
N LEU A 636 -10.28 11.55 -16.80
CA LEU A 636 -8.91 11.71 -16.29
C LEU A 636 -8.84 12.86 -15.26
N SER A 637 -9.48 14.00 -15.55
CA SER A 637 -9.48 15.16 -14.65
C SER A 637 -10.19 14.90 -13.32
N LEU A 638 -11.21 14.04 -13.30
CA LEU A 638 -11.94 13.67 -12.08
C LEU A 638 -11.14 12.66 -11.24
N LEU A 639 -10.60 11.61 -11.87
CA LEU A 639 -9.90 10.52 -11.17
C LEU A 639 -8.55 10.93 -10.57
N LEU A 640 -7.94 12.02 -11.04
CA LEU A 640 -6.71 12.60 -10.46
C LEU A 640 -6.84 12.87 -8.96
N ASN A 641 -8.03 13.28 -8.49
CA ASN A 641 -8.26 13.65 -7.08
C ASN A 641 -8.64 12.44 -6.19
N ASN A 642 -8.79 11.25 -6.79
CA ASN A 642 -9.32 10.02 -6.17
C ASN A 642 -10.65 10.19 -5.40
N PRO A 643 -11.72 10.64 -6.10
CA PRO A 643 -13.04 10.84 -5.50
C PRO A 643 -13.71 9.52 -5.12
N ALA A 644 -14.57 9.56 -4.10
CA ALA A 644 -15.38 8.41 -3.70
C ALA A 644 -16.39 7.99 -4.77
N VAL A 645 -17.09 8.97 -5.36
CA VAL A 645 -18.20 8.78 -6.29
C VAL A 645 -18.13 9.79 -7.44
N ILE A 646 -18.33 9.33 -8.66
CA ILE A 646 -18.67 10.14 -9.83
C ILE A 646 -20.07 9.73 -10.28
N GLU A 647 -20.94 10.71 -10.49
CA GLU A 647 -22.35 10.50 -10.85
C GLU A 647 -22.65 11.19 -12.19
N PHE A 648 -23.16 10.42 -13.15
CA PHE A 648 -23.74 10.92 -14.39
C PHE A 648 -25.23 11.19 -14.17
N ASP A 649 -25.58 12.36 -13.63
CA ASP A 649 -26.95 12.69 -13.23
C ASP A 649 -27.78 13.25 -14.40
N ASP A 650 -29.07 12.90 -14.40
CA ASP A 650 -30.12 13.19 -15.40
C ASP A 650 -29.64 13.08 -16.87
N MET A 651 -29.19 11.88 -17.24
CA MET A 651 -28.69 11.58 -18.58
C MET A 651 -29.80 11.64 -19.66
N ASP A 652 -29.62 12.52 -20.64
CA ASP A 652 -30.42 12.61 -21.87
C ASP A 652 -30.16 11.47 -22.87
N THR A 653 -29.07 10.71 -22.71
CA THR A 653 -28.62 9.67 -23.66
C THR A 653 -28.09 8.43 -22.95
N ASP A 654 -28.06 7.30 -23.66
CA ASP A 654 -27.48 6.04 -23.18
C ASP A 654 -26.00 6.17 -22.80
N TRP A 655 -25.50 5.24 -21.98
CA TRP A 655 -24.06 5.13 -21.72
C TRP A 655 -23.33 4.67 -23.00
N ILE A 656 -22.78 5.63 -23.76
CA ILE A 656 -22.02 5.35 -24.99
C ILE A 656 -20.65 4.72 -24.64
N PRO A 657 -20.23 3.60 -25.27
CA PRO A 657 -19.01 2.85 -24.93
C PRO A 657 -17.70 3.51 -25.41
N HIS A 658 -17.41 4.73 -24.95
CA HIS A 658 -16.14 5.44 -25.19
C HIS A 658 -14.93 4.66 -24.64
N GLY A 659 -13.76 4.90 -25.22
CA GLY A 659 -12.52 4.17 -24.87
C GLY A 659 -12.19 4.22 -23.37
N ILE A 660 -12.24 5.42 -22.79
CA ILE A 660 -11.97 5.66 -21.36
C ILE A 660 -13.03 5.03 -20.44
N ILE A 661 -14.32 5.12 -20.79
CA ILE A 661 -15.45 4.60 -20.00
C ILE A 661 -15.37 3.08 -19.88
N LYS A 662 -14.98 2.39 -20.96
CA LYS A 662 -14.70 0.95 -20.90
C LYS A 662 -13.55 0.64 -19.94
N ARG A 663 -12.43 1.39 -20.04
CA ARG A 663 -11.27 1.18 -19.16
C ARG A 663 -11.61 1.40 -17.68
N MET A 664 -12.33 2.48 -17.32
CA MET A 664 -12.59 2.83 -15.91
C MET A 664 -13.43 1.78 -15.14
N LEU A 665 -14.17 0.93 -15.86
CA LEU A 665 -14.96 -0.15 -15.27
C LEU A 665 -14.24 -1.52 -15.27
N THR A 666 -13.10 -1.66 -15.96
CA THR A 666 -12.41 -2.98 -16.14
C THR A 666 -10.88 -2.95 -16.11
N THR A 667 -10.28 -1.87 -15.64
CA THR A 667 -8.84 -1.75 -15.33
C THR A 667 -8.73 -1.07 -13.98
N ASP A 668 -7.77 -1.44 -13.14
CA ASP A 668 -7.58 -0.86 -11.79
C ASP A 668 -6.97 0.55 -11.85
N LYS A 669 -6.20 0.80 -12.92
CA LYS A 669 -5.46 2.04 -13.18
C LYS A 669 -5.55 2.41 -14.66
N ILE A 670 -5.55 3.71 -14.94
CA ILE A 670 -5.48 4.26 -16.30
C ILE A 670 -4.30 5.23 -16.39
N THR A 671 -3.41 4.98 -17.34
CA THR A 671 -2.31 5.88 -17.70
C THR A 671 -2.71 6.70 -18.93
N ASP A 672 -2.74 8.03 -18.82
CA ASP A 672 -3.04 8.93 -19.95
C ASP A 672 -2.42 10.33 -19.76
N ARG A 673 -2.44 11.16 -20.80
CA ARG A 673 -1.78 12.49 -20.77
C ARG A 673 -2.66 13.54 -20.09
N ILE A 674 -2.11 14.25 -19.08
CA ILE A 674 -2.77 15.42 -18.50
C ILE A 674 -2.80 16.54 -19.55
N LEU A 675 -4.00 17.04 -19.85
CA LEU A 675 -4.21 18.14 -20.80
C LEU A 675 -3.73 19.48 -20.23
N GLY A 676 -3.25 20.36 -21.11
CA GLY A 676 -2.64 21.64 -20.72
C GLY A 676 -1.18 21.56 -20.26
N VAL A 677 -0.63 20.36 -20.02
CA VAL A 677 0.78 20.14 -19.65
C VAL A 677 1.46 19.07 -20.51
N SER A 678 2.76 18.91 -20.34
CA SER A 678 3.55 17.84 -20.98
C SER A 678 3.94 16.75 -19.97
N LYS A 679 2.96 16.26 -19.20
CA LYS A 679 3.13 15.18 -18.23
C LYS A 679 2.01 14.14 -18.38
N THR A 680 2.38 12.87 -18.28
CA THR A 680 1.47 11.72 -18.20
C THR A 680 1.19 11.43 -16.72
N ALA A 681 -0.01 10.96 -16.40
CA ALA A 681 -0.33 10.46 -15.07
C ALA A 681 -1.04 9.11 -15.13
N THR A 682 -0.86 8.32 -14.07
CA THR A 682 -1.61 7.09 -13.85
C THR A 682 -2.59 7.30 -12.71
N VAL A 683 -3.90 7.26 -13.01
CA VAL A 683 -4.98 7.44 -12.04
C VAL A 683 -5.59 6.10 -11.63
N SER A 684 -6.03 5.98 -10.38
CA SER A 684 -6.78 4.83 -9.86
C SER A 684 -8.24 4.90 -10.31
N THR A 685 -8.84 3.77 -10.68
CA THR A 685 -10.26 3.67 -11.08
C THR A 685 -11.17 3.24 -9.93
N ARG A 686 -10.65 3.17 -8.70
CA ARG A 686 -11.36 2.69 -7.50
C ARG A 686 -12.35 3.72 -6.92
N THR A 687 -13.05 4.39 -7.82
CA THR A 687 -14.19 5.30 -7.60
C THR A 687 -15.48 4.55 -7.94
N LEU A 688 -16.58 4.87 -7.25
CA LEU A 688 -17.90 4.36 -7.60
C LEU A 688 -18.47 5.18 -8.75
N PHE A 689 -18.95 4.52 -9.80
CA PHE A 689 -19.61 5.17 -10.93
C PHE A 689 -21.12 4.95 -10.86
N LEU A 690 -21.87 6.04 -10.73
CA LEU A 690 -23.32 6.06 -10.72
C LEU A 690 -23.84 6.78 -11.97
N GLY A 691 -25.07 6.46 -12.38
CA GLY A 691 -25.81 7.21 -13.39
C GLY A 691 -27.30 7.24 -13.08
N SER A 692 -28.00 8.24 -13.60
CA SER A 692 -29.44 8.39 -13.49
C SER A 692 -30.01 8.84 -14.85
N GLY A 693 -31.21 8.39 -15.24
CA GLY A 693 -31.79 8.82 -16.52
C GLY A 693 -33.21 8.34 -16.82
N ASN A 694 -33.83 8.95 -17.83
CA ASN A 694 -35.23 8.71 -18.23
C ASN A 694 -35.26 7.76 -19.44
N ASN A 695 -35.61 6.48 -19.23
CA ASN A 695 -35.57 5.39 -20.23
C ASN A 695 -34.23 5.11 -20.96
N VAL A 696 -33.16 5.86 -20.65
CA VAL A 696 -31.79 5.56 -21.12
C VAL A 696 -31.13 4.50 -20.25
N GLY A 697 -30.16 3.77 -20.80
CA GLY A 697 -29.44 2.69 -20.11
C GLY A 697 -28.04 2.42 -20.68
N PRO A 698 -27.41 1.29 -20.32
CA PRO A 698 -26.16 0.86 -20.92
C PRO A 698 -26.38 0.19 -22.28
N VAL A 699 -25.49 0.44 -23.24
CA VAL A 699 -25.56 -0.17 -24.58
C VAL A 699 -24.26 -0.86 -24.98
N ARG A 700 -24.37 -1.90 -25.83
CA ARG A 700 -23.26 -2.67 -26.41
C ARG A 700 -22.33 -3.22 -25.32
N ASP A 701 -21.02 -2.98 -25.41
CA ASP A 701 -20.01 -3.47 -24.46
C ASP A 701 -20.13 -2.90 -23.03
N LEU A 702 -21.10 -2.00 -22.74
CA LEU A 702 -21.47 -1.60 -21.38
C LEU A 702 -22.63 -2.39 -20.77
N LEU A 703 -23.42 -3.14 -21.57
CA LEU A 703 -24.48 -4.08 -21.09
C LEU A 703 -23.96 -5.16 -20.14
N ARG A 704 -22.64 -5.32 -20.05
CA ARG A 704 -21.93 -6.26 -19.17
C ARG A 704 -21.03 -5.57 -18.15
N ARG A 705 -21.16 -4.25 -18.00
CA ARG A 705 -20.29 -3.40 -17.17
C ARG A 705 -21.03 -2.41 -16.27
N VAL A 706 -22.29 -2.10 -16.57
CA VAL A 706 -23.13 -1.18 -15.80
C VAL A 706 -24.43 -1.92 -15.46
N LEU A 707 -24.74 -2.02 -14.17
CA LEU A 707 -25.89 -2.74 -13.64
C LEU A 707 -27.06 -1.77 -13.49
N THR A 708 -28.15 -2.01 -14.23
CA THR A 708 -29.36 -1.17 -14.13
C THR A 708 -30.21 -1.57 -12.92
N ILE A 709 -30.65 -0.57 -12.15
CA ILE A 709 -31.66 -0.68 -11.10
C ILE A 709 -32.91 0.06 -11.60
N HIS A 710 -34.05 -0.62 -11.64
CA HIS A 710 -35.29 -0.08 -12.21
C HIS A 710 -36.22 0.47 -11.14
N LEU A 711 -36.71 1.70 -11.34
CA LEU A 711 -37.72 2.35 -10.51
C LEU A 711 -38.95 2.68 -11.36
N ASP A 712 -40.13 2.34 -10.85
CA ASP A 712 -41.44 2.63 -11.48
C ASP A 712 -42.45 3.04 -10.40
N PRO A 713 -42.69 4.35 -10.21
CA PRO A 713 -43.69 4.83 -9.26
C PRO A 713 -45.15 4.59 -9.66
N ARG A 714 -45.43 4.11 -10.87
CA ARG A 714 -46.79 3.79 -11.39
C ARG A 714 -47.81 4.92 -11.25
N CYS A 715 -47.36 6.17 -11.23
CA CYS A 715 -48.22 7.35 -11.20
C CYS A 715 -47.79 8.39 -12.25
N SER A 716 -48.75 9.21 -12.69
CA SER A 716 -48.54 10.22 -13.75
C SER A 716 -47.61 11.36 -13.35
N THR A 717 -47.39 11.57 -12.05
CA THR A 717 -46.81 12.81 -11.51
C THR A 717 -45.80 12.55 -10.38
N PRO A 718 -44.75 11.72 -10.54
CA PRO A 718 -43.87 11.33 -9.42
C PRO A 718 -43.10 12.48 -8.76
N ALA A 719 -43.03 13.66 -9.39
CA ALA A 719 -42.42 14.86 -8.83
C ALA A 719 -43.10 15.39 -7.54
N THR A 720 -44.26 14.85 -7.13
CA THR A 720 -44.91 15.14 -5.84
C THR A 720 -44.61 14.11 -4.74
N LEU A 721 -43.81 13.08 -5.01
CA LEU A 721 -43.40 12.08 -4.01
C LEU A 721 -42.48 12.72 -2.96
N SER A 722 -42.78 12.45 -1.68
CA SER A 722 -42.00 12.94 -0.55
C SER A 722 -41.40 11.78 0.22
N TYR A 723 -40.08 11.81 0.43
CA TYR A 723 -39.34 10.79 1.18
C TYR A 723 -39.37 11.13 2.67
N SER A 724 -40.48 10.80 3.33
CA SER A 724 -40.73 11.15 4.74
C SER A 724 -39.66 10.61 5.69
N SER A 725 -39.01 9.49 5.36
CA SER A 725 -37.94 8.91 6.16
C SER A 725 -36.57 9.60 6.01
N HIS A 726 -36.43 10.54 5.08
CA HIS A 726 -35.22 11.32 4.76
C HIS A 726 -33.93 10.47 4.72
N PRO A 727 -33.89 9.36 3.95
CA PRO A 727 -32.88 8.32 4.09
C PRO A 727 -31.45 8.82 3.84
N VAL A 728 -31.24 9.76 2.90
CA VAL A 728 -29.92 10.35 2.63
C VAL A 728 -29.39 11.12 3.85
N GLU A 729 -30.24 11.91 4.51
CA GLU A 729 -29.86 12.61 5.76
C GLU A 729 -29.66 11.64 6.92
N LYS A 730 -30.52 10.63 7.03
CA LYS A 730 -30.49 9.60 8.08
C LYS A 730 -29.17 8.84 8.06
N VAL A 731 -28.68 8.48 6.86
CA VAL A 731 -27.35 7.89 6.66
C VAL A 731 -26.25 8.94 6.89
N ARG A 732 -26.31 10.12 6.29
CA ARG A 732 -25.26 11.16 6.45
C ARG A 732 -25.02 11.55 7.93
N LYS A 733 -26.07 11.61 8.74
CA LYS A 733 -26.00 11.89 10.20
C LYS A 733 -25.50 10.72 11.05
N ASN A 734 -25.51 9.49 10.54
CA ASN A 734 -25.16 8.27 11.27
C ASN A 734 -24.23 7.35 10.45
N ARG A 735 -23.34 7.94 9.63
CA ARG A 735 -22.66 7.26 8.53
C ARG A 735 -21.89 6.02 8.98
N GLY A 736 -21.12 6.14 10.06
CA GLY A 736 -20.34 5.04 10.63
C GLY A 736 -21.17 3.81 11.01
N ARG A 737 -22.40 3.99 11.51
CA ARG A 737 -23.34 2.89 11.81
C ARG A 737 -23.77 2.13 10.55
N TYR A 738 -24.11 2.84 9.47
CA TYR A 738 -24.59 2.23 8.23
C TYR A 738 -23.46 1.54 7.45
N VAL A 739 -22.25 2.13 7.48
CA VAL A 739 -21.03 1.49 6.96
C VAL A 739 -20.69 0.24 7.79
N SER A 740 -20.78 0.31 9.12
CA SER A 740 -20.56 -0.83 10.01
C SER A 740 -21.56 -1.96 9.78
N ALA A 741 -22.82 -1.64 9.46
CA ALA A 741 -23.82 -2.64 9.08
C ALA A 741 -23.39 -3.43 7.83
N VAL A 742 -22.93 -2.75 6.77
CA VAL A 742 -22.38 -3.41 5.56
C VAL A 742 -21.17 -4.28 5.89
N LEU A 743 -20.19 -3.74 6.64
CA LEU A 743 -18.99 -4.50 7.04
C LEU A 743 -19.35 -5.73 7.90
N SER A 744 -20.41 -5.64 8.72
CA SER A 744 -20.93 -6.76 9.53
C SER A 744 -21.48 -7.90 8.67
N ILE A 745 -22.21 -7.58 7.59
CA ILE A 745 -22.72 -8.59 6.63
C ILE A 745 -21.57 -9.38 6.03
N ILE A 746 -20.53 -8.69 5.55
CA ILE A 746 -19.36 -9.33 4.92
C ILE A 746 -18.57 -10.15 5.94
N GLN A 747 -18.31 -9.62 7.14
CA GLN A 747 -17.58 -10.37 8.17
C GLN A 747 -18.35 -11.62 8.64
N ALA A 748 -19.67 -11.55 8.79
CA ALA A 748 -20.48 -12.70 9.18
C ALA A 748 -20.49 -13.79 8.10
N TRP A 749 -20.59 -13.42 6.82
CA TRP A 749 -20.46 -14.36 5.70
C TRP A 749 -19.09 -15.05 5.69
N ARG A 750 -18.01 -14.30 5.93
CA ARG A 750 -16.65 -14.85 6.04
C ARG A 750 -16.47 -15.76 7.26
N LYS A 751 -17.01 -15.38 8.43
CA LYS A 751 -17.00 -16.21 9.66
C LYS A 751 -17.87 -17.47 9.51
N ALA A 752 -18.84 -17.47 8.60
CA ALA A 752 -19.59 -18.66 8.17
C ALA A 752 -18.86 -19.52 7.11
N GLY A 753 -17.59 -19.23 6.80
CA GLY A 753 -16.79 -20.01 5.85
C GLY A 753 -16.87 -19.54 4.39
N SER A 754 -17.36 -18.31 4.13
CA SER A 754 -17.54 -17.75 2.78
C SER A 754 -18.36 -18.63 1.83
N PRO A 755 -19.57 -19.09 2.21
CA PRO A 755 -20.39 -19.96 1.37
C PRO A 755 -20.77 -19.27 0.04
N ARG A 756 -20.33 -19.85 -1.08
CA ARG A 756 -20.64 -19.39 -2.43
C ARG A 756 -21.83 -20.16 -3.01
N ALA A 757 -22.75 -19.43 -3.65
CA ALA A 757 -23.86 -20.01 -4.41
C ALA A 757 -23.43 -20.30 -5.85
N ASP A 758 -24.02 -21.32 -6.48
CA ASP A 758 -23.87 -21.55 -7.93
C ASP A 758 -24.65 -20.49 -8.70
N VAL A 759 -23.94 -19.63 -9.44
CA VAL A 759 -24.49 -18.46 -10.12
C VAL A 759 -23.71 -18.14 -11.41
N PRO A 760 -24.35 -17.54 -12.44
CA PRO A 760 -23.66 -17.19 -13.68
C PRO A 760 -22.44 -16.30 -13.46
N SER A 761 -21.32 -16.68 -14.09
CA SER A 761 -20.06 -15.93 -14.04
C SER A 761 -20.11 -14.69 -14.92
N ILE A 762 -19.74 -13.54 -14.34
CA ILE A 762 -19.61 -12.27 -15.05
C ILE A 762 -18.12 -11.98 -15.10
N ALA A 763 -17.49 -12.30 -16.24
CA ALA A 763 -16.04 -12.57 -16.34
C ALA A 763 -15.07 -11.46 -15.90
N THR A 764 -15.55 -10.23 -15.68
CA THR A 764 -14.72 -9.13 -15.15
C THR A 764 -14.99 -8.81 -13.67
N TYR A 765 -16.07 -9.33 -13.09
CA TYR A 765 -16.48 -9.09 -11.70
C TYR A 765 -16.59 -10.38 -10.87
N SER A 766 -16.07 -11.50 -11.39
CA SER A 766 -16.01 -12.82 -10.74
C SER A 766 -14.97 -12.94 -9.61
N GLY A 767 -14.33 -11.84 -9.21
CA GLY A 767 -13.40 -11.75 -8.07
C GLY A 767 -14.05 -11.14 -6.84
N ALA A 768 -13.34 -10.25 -6.14
CA ALA A 768 -13.78 -9.67 -4.86
C ALA A 768 -15.17 -8.99 -4.87
N TRP A 769 -15.68 -8.51 -6.01
CA TRP A 769 -17.06 -7.98 -6.09
C TRP A 769 -18.12 -9.09 -5.96
N LEU A 770 -17.88 -10.27 -6.55
CA LEU A 770 -18.72 -11.45 -6.37
C LEU A 770 -18.73 -11.89 -4.89
N ASP A 771 -17.56 -11.93 -4.25
CA ASP A 771 -17.40 -12.34 -2.86
C ASP A 771 -17.96 -11.34 -1.83
N TYR A 772 -17.85 -10.03 -2.06
CA TYR A 772 -18.27 -9.03 -1.07
C TYR A 772 -19.64 -8.40 -1.35
N CYS A 773 -20.07 -8.30 -2.61
CA CYS A 773 -21.31 -7.59 -2.98
C CYS A 773 -22.45 -8.51 -3.44
N ARG A 774 -22.17 -9.77 -3.81
CA ARG A 774 -23.17 -10.70 -4.40
C ARG A 774 -23.42 -11.94 -3.53
N HIS A 775 -22.41 -12.73 -3.22
CA HIS A 775 -22.58 -13.92 -2.37
C HIS A 775 -23.14 -13.65 -0.95
N PRO A 776 -22.76 -12.57 -0.23
CA PRO A 776 -23.28 -12.32 1.11
C PRO A 776 -24.78 -12.01 1.15
N LEU A 777 -25.34 -11.44 0.06
CA LEU A 777 -26.78 -11.23 -0.06
C LEU A 777 -27.50 -12.54 -0.35
N ILE A 778 -27.01 -13.33 -1.30
CA ILE A 778 -27.62 -14.63 -1.64
C ILE A 778 -27.59 -15.59 -0.43
N TRP A 779 -26.51 -15.58 0.36
CA TRP A 779 -26.41 -16.31 1.62
C TRP A 779 -27.44 -15.87 2.68
N LEU A 780 -27.86 -14.60 2.68
CA LEU A 780 -28.94 -14.09 3.53
C LEU A 780 -30.34 -14.32 2.93
N GLY A 781 -30.46 -15.09 1.85
CA GLY A 781 -31.73 -15.44 1.20
C GLY A 781 -32.25 -14.39 0.21
N TYR A 782 -31.43 -13.42 -0.18
CA TYR A 782 -31.80 -12.40 -1.17
C TYR A 782 -31.65 -12.92 -2.61
N PRO A 783 -32.47 -12.44 -3.58
CA PRO A 783 -32.25 -12.73 -5.00
C PRO A 783 -30.88 -12.26 -5.47
N ASP A 784 -30.36 -12.84 -6.56
CA ASP A 784 -29.06 -12.44 -7.11
C ASP A 784 -29.08 -10.95 -7.53
N PRO A 785 -28.27 -10.07 -6.90
CA PRO A 785 -28.23 -8.65 -7.26
C PRO A 785 -27.76 -8.40 -8.69
N ALA A 786 -27.07 -9.36 -9.32
CA ALA A 786 -26.60 -9.23 -10.70
C ALA A 786 -27.64 -9.67 -11.75
N THR A 787 -28.87 -10.04 -11.37
CA THR A 787 -29.91 -10.56 -12.29
C THR A 787 -30.09 -9.69 -13.54
N ALA A 788 -30.34 -8.39 -13.37
CA ALA A 788 -30.52 -7.46 -14.49
C ALA A 788 -29.26 -7.35 -15.39
N LEU A 789 -28.05 -7.44 -14.81
CA LEU A 789 -26.79 -7.42 -15.57
C LEU A 789 -26.57 -8.72 -16.36
N ILE A 790 -27.10 -9.85 -15.89
CA ILE A 790 -27.07 -11.14 -16.61
C ILE A 790 -28.11 -11.11 -17.74
N GLU A 791 -29.31 -10.60 -17.48
CA GLU A 791 -30.38 -10.44 -18.48
C GLU A 791 -29.94 -9.50 -19.62
N GLN A 792 -29.22 -8.42 -19.32
CA GLN A 792 -28.58 -7.52 -20.29
C GLN A 792 -27.49 -8.20 -21.12
N ILE A 793 -26.81 -9.22 -20.59
CA ILE A 793 -25.82 -10.02 -21.32
C ILE A 793 -26.49 -11.04 -22.24
N THR A 794 -27.61 -11.64 -21.83
CA THR A 794 -28.33 -12.63 -22.65
C THR A 794 -29.19 -11.99 -23.75
N HIS A 795 -29.66 -10.76 -23.55
CA HIS A 795 -30.52 -10.01 -24.47
C HIS A 795 -29.79 -8.79 -25.06
N ASP A 796 -28.70 -9.02 -25.82
CA ASP A 796 -27.99 -7.98 -26.58
C ASP A 796 -28.77 -7.61 -27.87
N PRO A 797 -29.31 -6.38 -28.02
CA PRO A 797 -30.06 -6.02 -29.23
C PRO A 797 -29.18 -5.96 -30.49
N ASP A 798 -27.89 -5.65 -30.37
CA ASP A 798 -26.92 -5.74 -31.49
C ASP A 798 -26.69 -7.23 -31.89
N ALA A 799 -27.07 -8.21 -31.04
CA ALA A 799 -27.08 -9.64 -31.36
C ALA A 799 -28.44 -10.10 -31.94
N ASP A 800 -29.56 -9.55 -31.49
CA ASP A 800 -30.89 -9.87 -32.02
C ASP A 800 -31.04 -9.47 -33.50
N VAL A 801 -30.67 -8.23 -33.87
CA VAL A 801 -30.70 -7.78 -35.27
C VAL A 801 -29.70 -8.57 -36.14
N LEU A 802 -28.55 -8.96 -35.56
CA LEU A 802 -27.59 -9.82 -36.26
C LEU A 802 -28.08 -11.27 -36.39
N ARG A 803 -28.88 -11.80 -35.45
CA ARG A 803 -29.55 -13.10 -35.56
C ARG A 803 -30.50 -13.08 -36.75
N GLU A 804 -31.34 -12.06 -36.86
CA GLU A 804 -32.28 -11.95 -37.99
C GLU A 804 -31.54 -11.86 -39.32
N LEU A 805 -30.50 -11.02 -39.42
CA LEU A 805 -29.65 -10.93 -40.60
C LEU A 805 -29.00 -12.27 -40.97
N LEU A 806 -28.49 -13.03 -40.00
CA LEU A 806 -27.90 -14.36 -40.23
C LEU A 806 -28.93 -15.36 -40.75
N LEU A 807 -30.13 -15.38 -40.15
CA LEU A 807 -31.22 -16.27 -40.54
C LEU A 807 -31.74 -15.96 -41.95
N GLU A 808 -32.00 -14.69 -42.26
CA GLU A 808 -32.53 -14.27 -43.56
C GLU A 808 -31.49 -14.31 -44.69
N TRP A 809 -30.21 -14.07 -44.38
CA TRP A 809 -29.12 -14.30 -45.34
C TRP A 809 -28.96 -15.80 -45.65
N ASN A 810 -29.06 -16.66 -44.64
CA ASN A 810 -29.07 -18.11 -44.81
C ASN A 810 -30.33 -18.59 -45.55
N HIS A 811 -31.49 -17.95 -45.37
CA HIS A 811 -32.70 -18.23 -46.14
C HIS A 811 -32.53 -17.85 -47.63
N SER A 812 -32.02 -16.65 -47.90
CA SER A 812 -31.83 -16.14 -49.26
C SER A 812 -30.73 -16.86 -50.06
N PHE A 813 -29.61 -17.21 -49.42
CA PHE A 813 -28.41 -17.68 -50.13
C PHE A 813 -27.88 -19.04 -49.64
N GLY A 814 -28.26 -19.47 -48.43
CA GLY A 814 -27.61 -20.58 -47.73
C GLY A 814 -26.12 -20.31 -47.48
N SER A 815 -25.32 -21.38 -47.45
CA SER A 815 -23.87 -21.32 -47.30
C SER A 815 -23.08 -20.94 -48.56
N ARG A 816 -23.75 -20.31 -49.54
CA ARG A 816 -23.09 -19.85 -50.78
C ARG A 816 -22.28 -18.57 -50.53
N PRO A 817 -21.04 -18.48 -51.03
CA PRO A 817 -20.29 -17.22 -51.10
C PRO A 817 -21.03 -16.14 -51.91
N THR A 818 -21.56 -15.13 -51.22
CA THR A 818 -22.33 -14.04 -51.82
C THR A 818 -21.61 -12.71 -51.60
N THR A 819 -21.46 -11.92 -52.66
CA THR A 819 -20.84 -10.58 -52.57
C THR A 819 -21.87 -9.54 -52.11
N VAL A 820 -21.42 -8.47 -51.46
CA VAL A 820 -22.29 -7.34 -51.06
C VAL A 820 -23.06 -6.75 -52.25
N ARG A 821 -22.49 -6.82 -53.46
CA ARG A 821 -23.17 -6.44 -54.71
C ARG A 821 -24.39 -7.36 -54.98
N LYS A 822 -24.20 -8.68 -54.98
CA LYS A 822 -25.27 -9.66 -55.22
C LYS A 822 -26.38 -9.58 -54.15
N VAL A 823 -26.03 -9.30 -52.89
CA VAL A 823 -27.03 -9.06 -51.83
C VAL A 823 -27.88 -7.83 -52.11
N ILE A 824 -27.25 -6.73 -52.52
CA ILE A 824 -27.97 -5.49 -52.83
C ILE A 824 -28.83 -5.66 -54.10
N GLU A 825 -28.36 -6.41 -55.09
CA GLU A 825 -29.16 -6.79 -56.27
C GLU A 825 -30.38 -7.66 -55.88
N HIS A 826 -30.26 -8.54 -54.89
CA HIS A 826 -31.34 -9.42 -54.40
C HIS A 826 -32.43 -8.69 -53.58
N ILE A 827 -32.09 -7.68 -52.78
CA ILE A 827 -33.10 -6.92 -51.98
C ILE A 827 -33.91 -5.89 -52.78
N TYR A 828 -33.60 -5.73 -54.07
CA TYR A 828 -34.44 -5.02 -55.04
C TYR A 828 -35.17 -5.99 -56.00
N ASP A 829 -35.16 -7.31 -55.76
CA ASP A 829 -36.10 -8.29 -56.36
C ASP A 829 -37.35 -8.39 -55.47
N ASP A 830 -38.44 -7.74 -55.91
CA ASP A 830 -39.70 -7.63 -55.17
C ASP A 830 -40.38 -8.96 -54.83
N ASN A 831 -39.98 -10.07 -55.47
CA ASN A 831 -40.55 -11.40 -55.22
C ASN A 831 -39.75 -12.25 -54.22
N LYS A 832 -38.52 -11.85 -53.84
CA LYS A 832 -37.62 -12.69 -53.02
C LYS A 832 -36.85 -11.95 -51.92
N GLY A 833 -36.62 -10.65 -52.07
CA GLY A 833 -35.70 -9.91 -51.20
C GLY A 833 -36.28 -9.36 -49.90
N ARG A 834 -37.60 -9.44 -49.65
CA ARG A 834 -38.31 -8.58 -48.68
C ARG A 834 -37.83 -8.70 -47.23
N ASN A 835 -37.73 -9.91 -46.69
CA ASN A 835 -37.31 -10.09 -45.29
C ASN A 835 -35.86 -9.65 -45.08
N LEU A 836 -34.94 -10.12 -45.94
CA LEU A 836 -33.54 -9.69 -45.92
C LEU A 836 -33.38 -8.18 -46.12
N LYS A 837 -34.28 -7.54 -46.88
CA LYS A 837 -34.35 -6.08 -47.00
C LYS A 837 -34.67 -5.46 -45.64
N GLN A 838 -35.72 -5.91 -44.95
CA GLN A 838 -36.07 -5.41 -43.61
C GLN A 838 -34.90 -5.56 -42.63
N ALA A 839 -34.34 -6.76 -42.50
CA ALA A 839 -33.20 -7.05 -41.64
C ALA A 839 -31.93 -6.23 -41.98
N LEU A 840 -31.80 -5.73 -43.21
CA LEU A 840 -30.72 -4.82 -43.63
C LEU A 840 -31.03 -3.33 -43.37
N TYR A 841 -32.30 -2.94 -43.28
CA TYR A 841 -32.74 -1.57 -43.00
C TYR A 841 -32.70 -1.23 -41.49
N GLU A 842 -32.82 -2.23 -40.61
CA GLU A 842 -32.69 -2.06 -39.15
C GLU A 842 -31.21 -1.88 -38.72
N LEU A 843 -30.26 -2.12 -39.63
CA LEU A 843 -28.82 -1.93 -39.38
C LEU A 843 -28.39 -0.46 -39.60
N PRO A 844 -27.31 0.01 -38.93
CA PRO A 844 -26.72 1.34 -39.13
C PRO A 844 -26.02 1.54 -40.51
N VAL A 845 -26.34 0.69 -41.49
CA VAL A 845 -25.78 0.65 -42.85
C VAL A 845 -26.56 1.48 -43.87
N VAL A 846 -27.75 1.96 -43.51
CA VAL A 846 -28.55 2.89 -44.34
C VAL A 846 -27.85 4.26 -44.44
N ASP A 847 -28.05 4.98 -45.54
CA ASP A 847 -27.64 6.37 -45.74
C ASP A 847 -28.79 7.38 -45.48
N PRO A 848 -28.51 8.70 -45.38
CA PRO A 848 -29.56 9.71 -45.17
C PRO A 848 -30.59 9.85 -46.30
N LYS A 849 -30.49 9.05 -47.37
CA LYS A 849 -31.44 8.97 -48.48
C LYS A 849 -32.25 7.66 -48.46
N GLY A 850 -32.13 6.85 -47.40
CA GLY A 850 -32.87 5.60 -47.25
C GLY A 850 -32.30 4.43 -48.07
N ASN A 851 -31.03 4.47 -48.49
CA ASN A 851 -30.41 3.41 -49.30
C ASN A 851 -29.34 2.65 -48.51
N ILE A 852 -29.17 1.35 -48.81
CA ILE A 852 -28.13 0.50 -48.20
C ILE A 852 -26.74 0.90 -48.72
N ASN A 853 -25.92 1.51 -47.86
CA ASN A 853 -24.57 1.91 -48.21
C ASN A 853 -23.64 0.69 -48.27
N ARG A 854 -23.14 0.38 -49.49
CA ARG A 854 -22.33 -0.81 -49.78
C ARG A 854 -21.08 -0.90 -48.89
N SER A 855 -20.43 0.22 -48.61
CA SER A 855 -19.20 0.28 -47.80
C SER A 855 -19.49 0.08 -46.32
N LYS A 856 -20.57 0.69 -45.80
CA LYS A 856 -21.02 0.44 -44.42
C LYS A 856 -21.40 -1.03 -44.21
N LEU A 857 -22.15 -1.64 -45.15
CA LEU A 857 -22.54 -3.05 -45.05
C LEU A 857 -21.32 -3.99 -45.13
N GLY A 858 -20.38 -3.74 -46.05
CA GLY A 858 -19.13 -4.50 -46.11
C GLY A 858 -18.29 -4.39 -44.83
N TRP A 859 -18.29 -3.23 -44.17
CA TRP A 859 -17.63 -3.04 -42.87
C TRP A 859 -18.38 -3.72 -41.72
N PHE A 860 -19.71 -3.67 -41.70
CA PHE A 860 -20.54 -4.35 -40.70
C PHE A 860 -20.37 -5.87 -40.74
N LEU A 861 -20.39 -6.47 -41.94
CA LEU A 861 -20.11 -7.90 -42.13
C LEU A 861 -18.69 -8.26 -41.69
N LYS A 862 -17.69 -7.41 -41.99
CA LYS A 862 -16.32 -7.58 -41.51
C LYS A 862 -16.20 -7.50 -39.98
N LYS A 863 -16.96 -6.61 -39.33
CA LYS A 863 -16.97 -6.44 -37.86
C LYS A 863 -17.58 -7.65 -37.14
N ASN A 864 -18.55 -8.31 -37.76
CA ASN A 864 -19.29 -9.45 -37.19
C ASN A 864 -18.86 -10.81 -37.77
N ALA A 865 -17.73 -10.87 -38.48
CA ALA A 865 -17.18 -12.11 -39.00
C ALA A 865 -16.84 -13.08 -37.86
N ASN A 866 -17.18 -14.35 -38.04
CA ASN A 866 -16.97 -15.43 -37.08
C ASN A 866 -17.63 -15.21 -35.69
N ARG A 867 -18.65 -14.34 -35.59
CA ARG A 867 -19.51 -14.21 -34.41
C ARG A 867 -20.66 -15.22 -34.53
N ILE A 868 -20.64 -16.27 -33.70
CA ILE A 868 -21.69 -17.30 -33.67
C ILE A 868 -22.91 -16.77 -32.91
N ILE A 869 -24.07 -16.75 -33.55
CA ILE A 869 -25.38 -16.43 -32.96
C ILE A 869 -26.42 -17.41 -33.49
N ALA A 870 -27.26 -17.97 -32.60
CA ALA A 870 -28.27 -18.99 -32.94
C ALA A 870 -27.71 -20.20 -33.75
N GLY A 871 -26.43 -20.53 -33.54
CA GLY A 871 -25.73 -21.59 -34.29
C GLY A 871 -25.28 -21.19 -35.70
N TYR A 872 -25.28 -19.91 -36.06
CA TYR A 872 -24.83 -19.41 -37.37
C TYR A 872 -23.73 -18.35 -37.23
N GLU A 873 -22.81 -18.28 -38.19
CA GLU A 873 -21.80 -17.20 -38.28
C GLU A 873 -21.60 -16.70 -39.72
N PHE A 874 -21.10 -15.47 -39.87
CA PHE A 874 -20.59 -14.95 -41.15
C PHE A 874 -19.12 -15.32 -41.36
N GLN A 875 -18.83 -16.12 -42.37
CA GLN A 875 -17.45 -16.39 -42.80
C GLN A 875 -17.04 -15.53 -44.00
N LYS A 876 -15.85 -14.92 -43.88
CA LYS A 876 -15.17 -14.23 -44.98
C LYS A 876 -14.72 -15.26 -46.02
N CYS A 877 -15.06 -15.06 -47.28
CA CYS A 877 -14.68 -15.92 -48.40
C CYS A 877 -14.49 -15.09 -49.69
N GLU A 878 -14.30 -15.77 -50.81
CA GLU A 878 -14.20 -15.13 -52.13
C GLU A 878 -15.19 -15.76 -53.11
N ALA A 879 -15.71 -14.94 -54.03
CA ALA A 879 -16.57 -15.33 -55.13
C ALA A 879 -16.29 -14.41 -56.32
N ASP A 880 -16.22 -14.97 -57.54
CA ASP A 880 -15.94 -14.22 -58.78
C ASP A 880 -14.66 -13.33 -58.70
N GLY A 881 -13.62 -13.79 -57.98
CA GLY A 881 -12.39 -13.04 -57.73
C GLY A 881 -12.56 -11.81 -56.82
N ARG A 882 -13.63 -11.78 -56.00
CA ARG A 882 -13.99 -10.64 -55.14
C ARG A 882 -14.36 -11.10 -53.74
N LEU A 883 -14.23 -10.18 -52.77
CA LEU A 883 -14.64 -10.39 -51.39
C LEU A 883 -16.13 -10.78 -51.29
N ALA A 884 -16.38 -11.93 -50.66
CA ALA A 884 -17.70 -12.51 -50.45
C ALA A 884 -17.91 -12.90 -48.98
N TRP A 885 -19.17 -13.13 -48.63
CA TRP A 885 -19.61 -13.59 -47.32
C TRP A 885 -20.55 -14.78 -47.49
N ARG A 886 -20.36 -15.80 -46.68
CA ARG A 886 -21.29 -16.94 -46.54
C ARG A 886 -21.74 -17.03 -45.10
N VAL A 887 -22.99 -17.46 -44.88
CA VAL A 887 -23.43 -17.88 -43.54
C VAL A 887 -23.24 -19.38 -43.44
N VAL A 888 -22.64 -19.86 -42.35
CA VAL A 888 -22.51 -21.29 -42.07
C VAL A 888 -23.16 -21.63 -40.73
N TYR A 889 -23.71 -22.84 -40.64
CA TYR A 889 -24.13 -23.40 -39.37
C TYR A 889 -22.91 -23.95 -38.63
N VAL A 890 -22.71 -23.51 -37.39
CA VAL A 890 -21.69 -24.00 -36.47
C VAL A 890 -22.41 -24.76 -35.35
N PRO A 891 -22.23 -26.09 -35.23
CA PRO A 891 -22.86 -26.85 -34.15
C PRO A 891 -22.25 -26.45 -32.81
N SER A 892 -23.08 -25.94 -31.90
CA SER A 892 -22.70 -25.74 -30.50
C SER A 892 -22.39 -27.09 -29.84
N PRO A 893 -21.39 -27.17 -28.93
CA PRO A 893 -21.16 -28.38 -28.14
C PRO A 893 -22.42 -28.82 -27.41
N GLY A 894 -22.94 -30.00 -27.76
CA GLY A 894 -24.14 -30.61 -27.15
C GLY A 894 -25.46 -30.47 -27.91
N SER A 895 -25.55 -29.69 -29.01
CA SER A 895 -26.80 -29.58 -29.79
C SER A 895 -26.86 -30.57 -30.98
N PRO A 896 -27.99 -31.27 -31.20
CA PRO A 896 -28.19 -32.09 -32.40
C PRO A 896 -28.34 -31.21 -33.65
N ALA A 897 -27.83 -31.70 -34.78
CA ALA A 897 -27.83 -30.94 -36.04
C ALA A 897 -29.26 -30.77 -36.63
N PRO A 898 -29.58 -29.60 -37.23
CA PRO A 898 -30.90 -29.32 -37.77
C PRO A 898 -31.25 -30.20 -38.97
N VAL A 899 -32.45 -30.80 -38.94
CA VAL A 899 -32.94 -31.70 -39.99
C VAL A 899 -33.14 -30.92 -41.30
N LYS A 900 -32.46 -31.35 -42.36
CA LYS A 900 -32.65 -30.82 -43.72
C LYS A 900 -34.05 -31.17 -44.23
N ARG A 901 -34.98 -30.20 -44.23
CA ARG A 901 -36.21 -30.31 -45.05
C ARG A 901 -35.81 -30.35 -46.53
N ARG A 902 -35.92 -31.53 -47.17
CA ARG A 902 -35.88 -31.64 -48.63
C ARG A 902 -37.05 -30.86 -49.25
N LYS A 903 -36.84 -30.33 -50.44
CA LYS A 903 -37.86 -29.58 -51.21
C LYS A 903 -37.97 -30.19 -52.61
N ASP A 904 -38.70 -31.30 -52.67
CA ASP A 904 -39.06 -32.10 -53.83
C ASP A 904 -40.47 -32.66 -53.55
N ARG A 905 -41.38 -32.88 -54.51
CA ARG A 905 -41.56 -32.34 -55.86
C ARG A 905 -43.01 -32.68 -56.25
N TYR A 906 -43.72 -31.77 -56.91
CA TYR A 906 -45.05 -32.04 -57.51
C TYR A 906 -44.94 -31.84 -59.03
N GLU A 907 -45.86 -32.46 -59.78
CA GLU A 907 -45.80 -32.67 -61.24
C GLU A 907 -44.73 -33.75 -61.57
N GLU A 908 -44.96 -34.82 -62.36
CA GLU A 908 -45.98 -35.11 -63.40
C GLU A 908 -46.57 -36.55 -63.35
N GLU A 909 -47.66 -36.76 -64.10
CA GLU A 909 -48.17 -37.99 -64.79
C GLU A 909 -48.42 -39.33 -64.05
N ASP A 910 -49.70 -39.58 -63.77
CA ASP A 910 -50.61 -40.63 -64.32
C ASP A 910 -50.37 -42.17 -64.31
N GLU A 911 -51.50 -42.88 -64.48
CA GLU A 911 -51.72 -44.30 -64.88
C GLU A 911 -50.96 -45.48 -64.18
N LEU A 912 -51.67 -46.23 -63.31
CA LEU A 912 -52.12 -47.64 -63.55
C LEU A 912 -52.57 -48.42 -62.28
N LEU A 913 -53.80 -48.96 -62.35
CA LEU A 913 -54.30 -50.25 -61.78
C LEU A 913 -54.26 -50.58 -60.26
N GLY A 914 -55.32 -51.29 -59.81
CA GLY A 914 -55.35 -52.14 -58.60
C GLY A 914 -55.87 -51.44 -57.34
N SER A 915 -57.16 -51.45 -56.99
CA SER A 915 -58.10 -52.56 -56.66
C SER A 915 -57.93 -53.16 -55.25
N ASP A 916 -59.08 -53.38 -54.58
CA ASP A 916 -59.29 -54.10 -53.31
C ASP A 916 -58.78 -53.47 -51.99
N ARG A 917 -59.37 -53.76 -50.82
CA ARG A 917 -60.80 -53.88 -50.41
C ARG A 917 -60.88 -54.11 -48.87
N VAL A 918 -61.97 -53.64 -48.24
CA VAL A 918 -62.65 -54.26 -47.07
C VAL A 918 -62.01 -54.21 -45.65
N SER A 919 -62.73 -53.52 -44.74
CA SER A 919 -62.82 -53.69 -43.26
C SER A 919 -61.60 -53.40 -42.36
N GLY A 920 -61.77 -53.02 -41.08
CA GLY A 920 -62.98 -52.60 -40.35
C GLY A 920 -63.03 -53.04 -38.87
N ALA A 921 -63.81 -52.32 -38.02
CA ALA A 921 -64.10 -52.60 -36.60
C ALA A 921 -62.90 -52.41 -35.61
N LYS A 922 -62.98 -51.59 -34.54
CA LYS A 922 -63.65 -51.76 -33.20
C LYS A 922 -62.99 -52.83 -32.30
N SER A 923 -62.91 -52.72 -30.96
CA SER A 923 -63.21 -51.61 -30.01
C SER A 923 -62.84 -52.00 -28.56
N GLY A 924 -62.54 -51.04 -27.68
CA GLY A 924 -62.50 -51.20 -26.21
C GLY A 924 -61.21 -51.83 -25.63
N GLU A 925 -60.93 -51.76 -24.33
CA GLU A 925 -61.53 -50.94 -23.25
C GLU A 925 -60.56 -50.89 -22.04
N ASN A 926 -60.68 -49.90 -21.13
CA ASN A 926 -59.81 -49.77 -19.94
C ASN A 926 -60.17 -50.80 -18.84
N PRO A 927 -59.29 -51.06 -17.85
CA PRO A 927 -59.44 -50.33 -16.58
C PRO A 927 -58.13 -49.93 -15.85
N GLU A 928 -58.13 -48.70 -15.32
CA GLU A 928 -57.42 -48.27 -14.08
C GLU A 928 -58.29 -48.68 -12.84
N PRO A 929 -57.92 -48.43 -11.57
CA PRO A 929 -56.74 -47.72 -11.01
C PRO A 929 -56.02 -48.49 -9.86
N ASP A 930 -55.02 -47.86 -9.22
CA ASP A 930 -55.16 -47.41 -7.81
C ASP A 930 -54.13 -46.30 -7.49
N ASP A 931 -54.37 -45.52 -6.43
CA ASP A 931 -53.76 -44.20 -6.18
C ASP A 931 -52.69 -44.14 -5.06
N GLY A 932 -51.87 -43.09 -5.13
CA GLY A 932 -51.51 -42.24 -3.98
C GLY A 932 -50.51 -42.74 -2.91
N TYR A 933 -49.37 -42.04 -2.78
CA TYR A 933 -49.30 -40.81 -1.96
C TYR A 933 -48.06 -39.96 -2.26
#